data_AF-A0A941VVN2-F1
#
_entry.id   AF-A0A941VVN2-F1
#
_cell.length_a   1.000
_cell.length_b   1.000
_cell.length_c   1.000
_cell.angle_alpha   90.00
_cell.angle_beta   90.00
_cell.angle_gamma   90.00
#
_symmetry.space_group_name_H-M   'P 1'
#
loop_
_entity.id
_entity.type
_entity.pdbx_description
1 polymer ?
#
loop_
_entity_poly.entity_id
_entity_poly.type
_entity_poly.pdbx_seq_one_letter_code
_entity_poly.pdbx_strand_id
1 'polypeptide(L)'
;LCLSPRRTGPYIAAPPVEFAFLMPGTENVAVTEWLNGFFSSYYTHYPVNATFIGVHDLDHRLPDLSEAAIGDALADIGRLRADAGRLTPRSSWERIDLQLALGQLRIQEWEYRSRHFHLGNPSLYTGEAVFGVMSLFLSAFAPLADRVAAATARLEAIPGFLAQGRSNVPAAPTGWTERALRECDGARAFLTEGIDQLIATEGLQSPELRRAADRAVAAFHDFAHWLRTDLLHRPSDQVGCGAEGLALILKEGHGIHADADQIARHAEAQLEEAARHHSTQASDFGAADPGAVLDRMALRHPDAAGYYARYQEQWDQVREAALRHGLLTWPDFPIRFVPRPRWARSAAPHLYFLHYRSPAAFHRPPVHDYLVTPVDNTMPLELQRALLEANNDSAIRLNHVIHHGGIGHHVQNWHAFRSPSRIGQMAAVDCASRIAMPCGGTMAEGWACYATDLMGDIGFLTPEERFAEWHTRARMCARAVVDIRLHQGEFTLDQAAEYYQRHAGMSAPSALAEAIKNSMFPGMAVIYQVGTDAIHHLRADMAARLGPRFNLRDFHDEVLSFRQVTTALLGVDALYRVESGDEDGLAVLNMDTAGEFSPEVFATWEAARERFTGLQREAAGLLEPDRRVYYRHLAESTLAFIEWQRRGLTFGSQLTGFLHVPAEEAPAAELDFVRAELRVLLDRAGYPGDLRAQCAAWEARHRVSAEDVPAVLRELLQQAWDRTEERLIPIPAPPSDGMRVAPVSGVAFNARCDYLARQIDINTDPILTRPGLKHLAVHEGYPGHYLQFKLRETWYREGTAPADGLLSVVNTASSSVFEGIADSGMDVLGWLDSDDDRVQALLNRYRAGIGTGAAWRLHALGWSADAVRDWLHGVSLTGGEGWVANRMAFVAAPSRAALIWSYWWGEPVVTAAWHGLSSRQRSDFVRYLYGRMHSNTTVGMFPC
;
A
#
# COMPACT_ATOMS: atom_id res chain seq x y z
N LEU A 1 -5.03 -11.21 24.06
CA LEU A 1 -3.99 -11.60 25.05
C LEU A 1 -3.24 -10.35 25.46
N CYS A 2 -3.49 -9.80 26.65
CA CYS A 2 -2.79 -8.59 27.12
C CYS A 2 -1.43 -8.96 27.72
N LEU A 3 -0.47 -9.30 26.85
CA LEU A 3 0.94 -9.41 27.22
C LEU A 3 1.46 -8.00 27.54
N SER A 4 1.99 -7.81 28.75
CA SER A 4 2.52 -6.51 29.16
C SER A 4 3.69 -6.12 28.24
N PRO A 5 3.70 -4.92 27.62
CA PRO A 5 4.87 -4.47 26.88
C PRO A 5 6.09 -4.41 27.81
N ARG A 6 7.28 -4.74 27.27
CA ARG A 6 8.55 -4.58 27.98
C ARG A 6 8.75 -3.08 28.25
N ARG A 7 9.15 -2.71 29.47
CA ARG A 7 9.46 -1.30 29.79
C ARG A 7 10.82 -0.93 29.21
N THR A 8 10.82 -0.38 28.00
CA THR A 8 11.93 0.40 27.46
C THR A 8 12.23 1.61 28.36
N GLY A 9 13.46 2.13 28.25
CA GLY A 9 13.93 3.30 28.99
C GLY A 9 13.20 4.61 28.62
N PRO A 10 13.56 5.75 29.25
CA PRO A 10 12.97 7.04 28.92
C PRO A 10 13.15 7.39 27.44
N TYR A 11 12.04 7.71 26.79
CA TYR A 11 11.93 7.95 25.35
C TYR A 11 12.92 9.03 24.86
N ILE A 12 13.87 8.63 24.02
CA ILE A 12 14.65 9.56 23.22
C ILE A 12 13.74 10.12 22.14
N ALA A 13 13.47 11.41 22.23
CA ALA A 13 12.52 12.06 21.37
C ALA A 13 13.05 12.19 19.93
N ALA A 14 12.46 11.43 19.02
CA ALA A 14 11.86 12.11 17.89
C ALA A 14 10.80 13.08 18.47
N PRO A 15 10.64 14.31 17.94
CA PRO A 15 9.46 15.10 18.25
C PRO A 15 8.21 14.28 17.90
N PRO A 16 7.04 14.59 18.47
CA PRO A 16 5.81 14.16 17.83
C PRO A 16 5.90 14.61 16.36
N VAL A 17 5.82 13.67 15.42
CA VAL A 17 5.74 14.02 14.01
C VAL A 17 4.51 14.91 13.91
N GLU A 18 4.71 16.19 13.57
CA GLU A 18 3.61 17.08 13.23
C GLU A 18 3.04 16.65 11.88
N PHE A 19 2.28 15.57 11.94
CA PHE A 19 1.17 15.32 11.04
C PHE A 19 0.21 16.51 11.17
N ALA A 20 0.54 17.65 10.56
CA ALA A 20 -0.46 18.65 10.24
C ALA A 20 -1.36 17.99 9.19
N PHE A 21 -2.50 17.42 9.60
CA PHE A 21 -3.23 16.40 8.83
C PHE A 21 -3.81 16.96 7.51
N LEU A 22 -3.00 16.89 6.45
CA LEU A 22 -3.27 17.45 5.12
C LEU A 22 -3.92 16.43 4.19
N MET A 23 -5.18 16.69 3.90
CA MET A 23 -5.84 16.69 2.60
C MET A 23 -5.57 15.73 1.40
N PRO A 24 -5.67 14.38 1.51
CA PRO A 24 -6.56 13.29 0.17
C PRO A 24 -7.62 13.88 -0.77
N GLY A 25 -7.33 15.03 -1.36
CA GLY A 25 -7.88 15.40 -2.65
C GLY A 25 -7.37 14.51 -3.80
N THR A 26 -7.71 14.89 -5.03
CA THR A 26 -7.04 14.44 -6.26
C THR A 26 -5.53 14.66 -6.14
N GLU A 27 -4.73 13.81 -6.80
CA GLU A 27 -3.29 14.08 -7.00
C GLU A 27 -3.11 15.54 -7.43
N ASN A 28 -2.29 16.27 -6.69
CA ASN A 28 -1.85 17.58 -7.14
C ASN A 28 -0.91 17.33 -8.34
N VAL A 29 -1.41 17.58 -9.55
CA VAL A 29 -0.68 17.37 -10.81
C VAL A 29 0.74 17.96 -10.75
N ALA A 30 0.94 19.13 -10.14
CA ALA A 30 2.25 19.74 -9.98
C ALA A 30 3.18 18.99 -9.00
N VAL A 31 2.63 18.29 -8.00
CA VAL A 31 3.39 17.39 -7.11
C VAL A 31 3.68 16.06 -7.81
N THR A 32 2.73 15.48 -8.55
CA THR A 32 2.97 14.28 -9.37
C THR A 32 4.00 14.52 -10.45
N GLU A 33 3.92 15.64 -11.18
CA GLU A 33 4.89 16.07 -12.19
C GLU A 33 6.27 16.33 -11.56
N TRP A 34 6.34 17.00 -10.40
CA TRP A 34 7.60 17.20 -9.69
C TRP A 34 8.21 15.89 -9.19
N LEU A 35 7.40 14.97 -8.64
CA LEU A 35 7.86 13.65 -8.25
C LEU A 35 8.36 12.84 -9.46
N ASN A 36 7.68 12.94 -10.61
CA ASN A 36 8.16 12.34 -11.86
C ASN A 36 9.52 12.93 -12.29
N GLY A 37 9.71 14.25 -12.17
CA GLY A 37 11.00 14.92 -12.40
C GLY A 37 12.09 14.49 -11.43
N PHE A 38 11.77 14.39 -10.13
CA PHE A 38 12.66 13.87 -9.09
C PHE A 38 13.08 12.43 -9.35
N PHE A 39 12.13 11.53 -9.66
CA PHE A 39 12.43 10.14 -9.99
C PHE A 39 13.24 10.02 -11.30
N SER A 40 12.91 10.81 -12.33
CA SER A 40 13.66 10.83 -13.59
C SER A 40 15.12 11.28 -13.41
N SER A 41 15.37 12.33 -12.63
CA SER A 41 16.73 12.74 -12.22
C SER A 41 17.41 11.64 -11.41
N TYR A 42 16.72 11.09 -10.40
CA TYR A 42 17.30 10.05 -9.55
C TYR A 42 17.75 8.81 -10.33
N TYR A 43 16.90 8.24 -11.18
CA TYR A 43 17.26 7.09 -12.01
C TYR A 43 18.37 7.43 -13.02
N THR A 44 18.40 8.67 -13.54
CA THR A 44 19.44 9.12 -14.48
C THR A 44 20.84 9.15 -13.86
N HIS A 45 20.94 9.53 -12.58
CA HIS A 45 22.21 9.57 -11.85
C HIS A 45 22.56 8.25 -11.15
N TYR A 46 21.56 7.44 -10.80
CA TYR A 46 21.72 6.14 -10.13
C TYR A 46 21.08 4.98 -10.95
N PRO A 47 21.55 4.70 -12.18
CA PRO A 47 20.91 3.72 -13.08
C PRO A 47 21.02 2.25 -12.61
N VAL A 48 21.98 1.90 -11.74
CA VAL A 48 22.05 0.56 -11.13
C VAL A 48 20.97 0.39 -10.06
N ASN A 49 20.73 1.43 -9.25
CA ASN A 49 19.61 1.48 -8.31
C ASN A 49 18.26 1.40 -9.04
N ALA A 50 18.13 2.05 -10.20
CA ALA A 50 16.95 1.92 -11.06
C ALA A 50 16.66 0.44 -11.43
N THR A 51 17.68 -0.32 -11.85
CA THR A 51 17.57 -1.77 -12.10
C THR A 51 17.03 -2.54 -10.89
N PHE A 52 17.51 -2.25 -9.68
CA PHE A 52 17.05 -2.90 -8.44
C PHE A 52 15.63 -2.50 -8.02
N ILE A 53 15.21 -1.27 -8.32
CA ILE A 53 13.85 -0.75 -8.06
C ILE A 53 12.82 -1.31 -9.07
N GLY A 54 13.26 -1.83 -10.21
CA GLY A 54 12.41 -2.36 -11.29
C GLY A 54 12.20 -1.39 -12.46
N VAL A 55 13.06 -0.38 -12.61
CA VAL A 55 13.01 0.63 -13.69
C VAL A 55 14.16 0.37 -14.67
N HIS A 56 13.81 -0.19 -15.83
CA HIS A 56 14.76 -0.87 -16.72
C HIS A 56 15.24 -0.05 -17.93
N ASP A 57 14.70 1.15 -18.16
CA ASP A 57 15.06 2.03 -19.28
C ASP A 57 16.57 2.37 -19.34
N LEU A 58 17.24 2.29 -18.18
CA LEU A 58 18.64 2.66 -17.98
C LEU A 58 19.55 1.47 -17.65
N ASP A 59 19.08 0.23 -17.82
CA ASP A 59 19.83 -1.00 -17.51
C ASP A 59 21.15 -1.14 -18.29
N HIS A 60 21.27 -0.44 -19.42
CA HIS A 60 22.49 -0.39 -20.24
C HIS A 60 23.55 0.59 -19.71
N ARG A 61 23.28 1.36 -18.65
CA ARG A 61 24.15 2.43 -18.12
C ARG A 61 24.73 2.10 -16.73
N LEU A 62 25.96 2.54 -16.50
CA LEU A 62 26.52 2.80 -15.16
C LEU A 62 26.36 4.31 -14.82
N PRO A 63 26.52 4.72 -13.55
CA PRO A 63 26.59 6.14 -13.21
C PRO A 63 27.75 6.86 -13.92
N ASP A 64 27.60 8.17 -14.10
CA ASP A 64 28.70 9.05 -14.50
C ASP A 64 29.05 9.95 -13.32
N LEU A 65 30.28 9.84 -12.84
CA LEU A 65 30.84 10.60 -11.73
C LEU A 65 31.96 11.55 -12.19
N SER A 66 31.95 11.96 -13.47
CA SER A 66 32.78 13.05 -13.97
C SER A 66 32.35 14.40 -13.40
N GLU A 67 33.28 15.36 -13.36
CA GLU A 67 33.01 16.74 -12.88
C GLU A 67 31.82 17.40 -13.61
N ALA A 68 31.68 17.14 -14.91
CA ALA A 68 30.56 17.63 -15.71
C ALA A 68 29.21 17.00 -15.28
N ALA A 69 29.14 15.66 -15.21
CA ALA A 69 27.92 14.96 -14.83
C ALA A 69 27.47 15.25 -13.39
N ILE A 70 28.43 15.50 -12.48
CA ILE A 70 28.16 15.94 -11.10
C ILE A 70 27.73 17.42 -11.06
N GLY A 71 28.28 18.27 -11.93
CA GLY A 71 27.80 19.64 -12.13
C GLY A 71 26.34 19.68 -12.58
N ASP A 72 25.97 18.83 -13.55
CA ASP A 72 24.59 18.67 -14.00
C ASP A 72 23.69 18.12 -12.88
N ALA A 73 24.12 17.07 -12.16
CA ALA A 73 23.37 16.52 -11.02
C ALA A 73 23.10 17.56 -9.92
N LEU A 74 24.09 18.37 -9.57
CA LEU A 74 23.95 19.46 -8.60
C LEU A 74 23.04 20.58 -9.11
N ALA A 75 23.04 20.87 -10.42
CA ALA A 75 22.11 21.80 -11.04
C ALA A 75 20.67 21.27 -11.04
N ASP A 76 20.47 19.97 -11.29
CA ASP A 76 19.17 19.29 -11.26
C ASP A 76 18.58 19.25 -9.85
N ILE A 77 19.38 18.87 -8.86
CA ILE A 77 19.03 18.96 -7.43
C ILE A 77 18.65 20.41 -7.07
N GLY A 78 19.42 21.39 -7.53
CA GLY A 78 19.15 22.82 -7.31
C GLY A 78 17.81 23.28 -7.87
N ARG A 79 17.46 22.86 -9.10
CA ARG A 79 16.15 23.16 -9.72
C ARG A 79 15.01 22.48 -8.95
N LEU A 80 15.09 21.16 -8.74
CA LEU A 80 14.07 20.40 -8.03
C LEU A 80 13.80 20.97 -6.63
N ARG A 81 14.85 21.31 -5.87
CA ARG A 81 14.69 21.95 -4.55
C ARG A 81 14.01 23.32 -4.61
N ALA A 82 14.27 24.12 -5.65
CA ALA A 82 13.65 25.43 -5.83
C ALA A 82 12.18 25.33 -6.30
N ASP A 83 11.86 24.34 -7.14
CA ASP A 83 10.49 24.07 -7.59
C ASP A 83 9.61 23.52 -6.47
N ALA A 84 10.12 22.62 -5.64
CA ALA A 84 9.39 22.07 -4.50
C ALA A 84 8.92 23.15 -3.52
N GLY A 85 9.70 24.23 -3.34
CA GLY A 85 9.32 25.38 -2.50
C GLY A 85 8.12 26.18 -3.02
N ARG A 86 7.65 25.91 -4.25
CA ARG A 86 6.42 26.47 -4.82
C ARG A 86 5.21 25.52 -4.71
N LEU A 87 5.43 24.27 -4.32
CA LEU A 87 4.38 23.25 -4.26
C LEU A 87 3.60 23.35 -2.94
N THR A 88 2.28 23.23 -3.04
CA THR A 88 1.41 23.01 -1.90
C THR A 88 0.92 21.57 -1.98
N PRO A 89 1.44 20.63 -1.16
CA PRO A 89 0.80 19.33 -1.04
C PRO A 89 -0.65 19.53 -0.63
N ARG A 90 -1.54 18.79 -1.27
CA ARG A 90 -2.91 18.58 -0.81
C ARG A 90 -2.87 17.46 0.22
N SER A 91 -2.26 16.33 -0.16
CA SER A 91 -2.19 15.08 0.60
C SER A 91 -1.09 15.04 1.65
N SER A 92 -1.21 14.07 2.57
CA SER A 92 -0.24 13.79 3.61
C SER A 92 0.87 12.88 3.10
N TRP A 93 0.55 11.88 2.28
CA TRP A 93 1.54 11.14 1.51
C TRP A 93 2.22 12.05 0.49
N GLU A 94 1.52 13.03 -0.11
CA GLU A 94 2.19 14.08 -0.89
C GLU A 94 3.17 14.91 -0.05
N ARG A 95 2.82 15.32 1.19
CA ARG A 95 3.80 16.02 2.04
C ARG A 95 4.95 15.11 2.47
N ILE A 96 4.66 13.85 2.84
CA ILE A 96 5.68 12.87 3.22
C ILE A 96 6.62 12.63 2.02
N ASP A 97 6.08 12.36 0.84
CA ASP A 97 6.86 12.18 -0.39
C ASP A 97 7.69 13.42 -0.70
N LEU A 98 7.12 14.62 -0.66
CA LEU A 98 7.88 15.87 -0.83
C LEU A 98 8.97 16.04 0.23
N GLN A 99 8.69 15.74 1.50
CA GLN A 99 9.65 15.84 2.61
C GLN A 99 10.81 14.86 2.44
N LEU A 100 10.51 13.59 2.15
CA LEU A 100 11.48 12.52 2.00
C LEU A 100 12.30 12.68 0.71
N ALA A 101 11.68 13.07 -0.40
CA ALA A 101 12.38 13.42 -1.65
C ALA A 101 13.29 14.65 -1.45
N LEU A 102 12.82 15.70 -0.77
CA LEU A 102 13.65 16.86 -0.41
C LEU A 102 14.78 16.51 0.56
N GLY A 103 14.56 15.54 1.46
CA GLY A 103 15.59 14.98 2.33
C GLY A 103 16.66 14.26 1.52
N GLN A 104 16.25 13.36 0.64
CA GLN A 104 17.13 12.63 -0.28
C GLN A 104 17.93 13.58 -1.19
N LEU A 105 17.30 14.64 -1.73
CA LEU A 105 17.99 15.68 -2.49
C LEU A 105 19.07 16.42 -1.67
N ARG A 106 18.81 16.70 -0.38
CA ARG A 106 19.82 17.27 0.53
C ARG A 106 20.98 16.30 0.81
N ILE A 107 20.68 15.01 0.95
CA ILE A 107 21.69 13.97 1.16
C ILE A 107 22.59 13.84 -0.07
N GLN A 108 22.02 13.74 -1.27
CA GLN A 108 22.77 13.67 -2.52
C GLN A 108 23.64 14.90 -2.75
N GLU A 109 23.14 16.11 -2.46
CA GLU A 109 23.92 17.34 -2.56
C GLU A 109 25.12 17.38 -1.59
N TRP A 110 24.99 16.75 -0.42
CA TRP A 110 26.11 16.54 0.51
C TRP A 110 27.07 15.46 -0.02
N GLU A 111 26.57 14.34 -0.51
CA GLU A 111 27.39 13.24 -1.08
C GLU A 111 28.22 13.70 -2.28
N TYR A 112 27.64 14.48 -3.21
CA TYR A 112 28.35 15.09 -4.33
C TYR A 112 29.35 16.20 -3.93
N ARG A 113 29.45 16.56 -2.64
CA ARG A 113 30.45 17.49 -2.11
C ARG A 113 31.34 16.87 -1.02
N SER A 114 31.12 15.60 -0.67
CA SER A 114 31.73 14.94 0.47
C SER A 114 32.80 13.92 0.07
N ARG A 115 33.91 13.93 0.81
CA ARG A 115 34.94 12.87 0.75
C ARG A 115 34.42 11.51 1.23
N HIS A 116 33.26 11.47 1.88
CA HIS A 116 32.63 10.24 2.34
C HIS A 116 31.97 9.43 1.20
N PHE A 117 31.79 10.05 0.02
CA PHE A 117 31.25 9.43 -1.19
C PHE A 117 32.33 9.40 -2.29
N HIS A 118 31.99 9.78 -3.53
CA HIS A 118 32.82 9.63 -4.73
C HIS A 118 34.24 10.25 -4.67
N LEU A 119 34.51 11.22 -3.78
CA LEU A 119 35.82 11.86 -3.63
C LEU A 119 36.80 11.14 -2.67
N GLY A 120 36.37 10.07 -2.00
CA GLY A 120 37.22 9.35 -1.04
C GLY A 120 36.89 7.86 -0.86
N ASN A 121 35.79 7.38 -1.45
CA ASN A 121 35.38 5.98 -1.37
C ASN A 121 35.72 5.20 -2.66
N PRO A 122 36.87 4.49 -2.73
CA PRO A 122 37.20 3.65 -3.89
C PRO A 122 36.27 2.45 -4.04
N SER A 123 35.62 2.00 -2.95
CA SER A 123 34.72 0.85 -2.94
C SER A 123 33.35 1.16 -3.57
N LEU A 124 32.95 2.44 -3.64
CA LEU A 124 31.84 2.89 -4.49
C LEU A 124 32.06 2.44 -5.95
N TYR A 125 33.26 2.68 -6.49
CA TYR A 125 33.57 2.38 -7.88
C TYR A 125 33.66 0.87 -8.16
N THR A 126 34.27 0.09 -7.25
CA THR A 126 34.39 -1.37 -7.43
C THR A 126 33.07 -2.09 -7.20
N GLY A 127 32.31 -1.69 -6.18
CA GLY A 127 30.99 -2.25 -5.87
C GLY A 127 29.96 -1.99 -6.96
N GLU A 128 29.82 -0.72 -7.40
CA GLU A 128 28.84 -0.34 -8.42
C GLU A 128 29.14 -0.99 -9.78
N ALA A 129 30.42 -1.05 -10.18
CA ALA A 129 30.84 -1.67 -11.43
C ALA A 129 30.53 -3.19 -11.48
N VAL A 130 30.72 -3.92 -10.38
CA VAL A 130 30.43 -5.37 -10.36
C VAL A 130 28.95 -5.66 -10.15
N PHE A 131 28.29 -4.99 -9.20
CA PHE A 131 26.87 -5.22 -8.93
C PHE A 131 25.95 -4.69 -10.04
N GLY A 132 26.35 -3.64 -10.78
CA GLY A 132 25.63 -3.18 -11.97
C GLY A 132 25.50 -4.23 -13.07
N VAL A 133 26.48 -5.14 -13.18
CA VAL A 133 26.40 -6.28 -14.13
C VAL A 133 25.72 -7.48 -13.49
N MET A 134 26.00 -7.79 -12.21
CA MET A 134 25.38 -8.94 -11.53
C MET A 134 23.86 -8.77 -11.34
N SER A 135 23.36 -7.55 -11.09
CA SER A 135 21.93 -7.26 -10.84
C SER A 135 21.02 -7.72 -11.98
N LEU A 136 21.47 -7.53 -13.22
CA LEU A 136 20.80 -7.96 -14.46
C LEU A 136 20.56 -9.48 -14.53
N PHE A 137 21.23 -10.28 -13.70
CA PHE A 137 21.10 -11.73 -13.67
C PHE A 137 20.52 -12.27 -12.35
N LEU A 138 20.27 -11.41 -11.33
CA LEU A 138 19.65 -11.84 -10.06
C LEU A 138 18.16 -12.14 -10.19
N SER A 139 17.46 -11.58 -11.16
CA SER A 139 16.05 -11.87 -11.45
C SER A 139 15.76 -11.84 -12.95
N ALA A 140 14.67 -12.51 -13.37
CA ALA A 140 14.29 -12.67 -14.77
C ALA A 140 13.22 -11.64 -15.20
N PHE A 141 13.46 -10.36 -14.93
CA PHE A 141 12.52 -9.25 -15.19
C PHE A 141 12.28 -8.96 -16.69
N ALA A 142 13.23 -9.33 -17.56
CA ALA A 142 13.19 -9.10 -19.00
C ALA A 142 13.76 -10.31 -19.77
N PRO A 143 13.51 -10.42 -21.10
CA PRO A 143 14.12 -11.45 -21.93
C PRO A 143 15.64 -11.51 -21.78
N LEU A 144 16.19 -12.73 -21.79
CA LEU A 144 17.60 -12.97 -21.53
C LEU A 144 18.52 -12.22 -22.51
N ALA A 145 18.13 -12.08 -23.77
CA ALA A 145 18.88 -11.33 -24.78
C ALA A 145 19.05 -9.85 -24.42
N ASP A 146 17.99 -9.21 -23.92
CA ASP A 146 18.00 -7.79 -23.55
C ASP A 146 18.88 -7.56 -22.31
N ARG A 147 18.77 -8.45 -21.32
CA ARG A 147 19.62 -8.42 -20.12
C ARG A 147 21.10 -8.68 -20.45
N VAL A 148 21.40 -9.54 -21.42
CA VAL A 148 22.77 -9.74 -21.94
C VAL A 148 23.29 -8.53 -22.73
N ALA A 149 22.44 -7.86 -23.51
CA ALA A 149 22.81 -6.62 -24.20
C ALA A 149 23.12 -5.49 -23.20
N ALA A 150 22.26 -5.28 -22.20
CA ALA A 150 22.47 -4.35 -21.10
C ALA A 150 23.75 -4.66 -20.31
N ALA A 151 24.00 -5.94 -20.00
CA ALA A 151 25.22 -6.37 -19.31
C ALA A 151 26.47 -6.10 -20.15
N THR A 152 26.42 -6.35 -21.47
CA THR A 152 27.52 -6.06 -22.39
C THR A 152 27.82 -4.56 -22.42
N ALA A 153 26.79 -3.70 -22.48
CA ALA A 153 26.96 -2.25 -22.43
C ALA A 153 27.56 -1.76 -21.10
N ARG A 154 27.08 -2.27 -19.95
CA ARG A 154 27.68 -1.97 -18.64
C ARG A 154 29.15 -2.42 -18.57
N LEU A 155 29.48 -3.63 -19.05
CA LEU A 155 30.85 -4.14 -19.12
C LEU A 155 31.78 -3.27 -20.01
N GLU A 156 31.26 -2.72 -21.11
CA GLU A 156 32.01 -1.78 -21.96
C GLU A 156 32.22 -0.40 -21.31
N ALA A 157 31.37 0.01 -20.36
CA ALA A 157 31.51 1.25 -19.60
C ALA A 157 32.48 1.14 -18.40
N ILE A 158 32.66 -0.04 -17.81
CA ILE A 158 33.53 -0.27 -16.62
C ILE A 158 34.93 0.35 -16.74
N PRO A 159 35.67 0.23 -17.86
CA PRO A 159 37.00 0.83 -18.00
C PRO A 159 37.01 2.36 -17.85
N GLY A 160 35.96 3.05 -18.33
CA GLY A 160 35.79 4.49 -18.16
C GLY A 160 35.41 4.86 -16.73
N PHE A 161 34.45 4.15 -16.14
CA PHE A 161 33.98 4.38 -14.77
C PHE A 161 35.09 4.16 -13.71
N LEU A 162 35.88 3.09 -13.84
CA LEU A 162 37.06 2.88 -12.99
C LEU A 162 38.18 3.90 -13.24
N ALA A 163 38.27 4.49 -14.44
CA ALA A 163 39.18 5.61 -14.69
C ALA A 163 38.73 6.89 -13.96
N GLN A 164 37.42 7.18 -13.89
CA GLN A 164 36.88 8.27 -13.06
C GLN A 164 37.26 8.08 -11.59
N GLY A 165 37.11 6.87 -11.04
CA GLY A 165 37.51 6.57 -9.66
C GLY A 165 38.98 6.87 -9.35
N ARG A 166 39.90 6.62 -10.30
CA ARG A 166 41.34 6.95 -10.16
C ARG A 166 41.62 8.46 -10.19
N SER A 167 40.76 9.23 -10.86
CA SER A 167 40.84 10.70 -10.92
C SER A 167 40.23 11.36 -9.68
N ASN A 168 39.10 10.84 -9.19
CA ASN A 168 38.28 11.48 -8.17
C ASN A 168 38.74 11.21 -6.73
N VAL A 169 39.48 10.11 -6.49
CA VAL A 169 39.90 9.67 -5.15
C VAL A 169 41.40 9.95 -4.95
N PRO A 170 41.79 11.14 -4.42
CA PRO A 170 43.20 11.48 -4.19
C PRO A 170 43.79 10.82 -2.94
N ALA A 171 42.96 10.43 -1.98
CA ALA A 171 43.32 9.73 -0.74
C ALA A 171 42.06 9.02 -0.19
N ALA A 172 42.25 7.92 0.54
CA ALA A 172 41.15 7.12 1.11
C ALA A 172 41.58 6.39 2.39
N PRO A 173 40.66 6.02 3.30
CA PRO A 173 40.99 5.15 4.43
C PRO A 173 41.56 3.80 3.97
N THR A 174 42.52 3.27 4.73
CA THR A 174 43.18 1.99 4.43
C THR A 174 42.17 0.85 4.30
N GLY A 175 41.27 0.68 5.27
CA GLY A 175 40.24 -0.36 5.24
C GLY A 175 39.24 -0.25 4.09
N TRP A 176 38.95 0.96 3.60
CA TRP A 176 38.12 1.18 2.40
C TRP A 176 38.87 0.77 1.12
N THR A 177 40.17 1.07 1.06
CA THR A 177 41.07 0.68 -0.03
C THR A 177 41.26 -0.84 -0.09
N GLU A 178 41.45 -1.48 1.07
CA GLU A 178 41.48 -2.94 1.20
C GLU A 178 40.15 -3.61 0.84
N ARG A 179 39.02 -2.98 1.17
CA ARG A 179 37.70 -3.45 0.74
C ARG A 179 37.56 -3.38 -0.78
N ALA A 180 37.92 -2.26 -1.40
CA ALA A 180 37.91 -2.13 -2.86
C ALA A 180 38.83 -3.17 -3.54
N LEU A 181 39.97 -3.52 -2.92
CA LEU A 181 40.84 -4.61 -3.38
C LEU A 181 40.16 -5.98 -3.31
N ARG A 182 39.47 -6.31 -2.20
CA ARG A 182 38.66 -7.55 -2.11
C ARG A 182 37.56 -7.58 -3.17
N GLU A 183 36.88 -6.46 -3.39
CA GLU A 183 35.83 -6.33 -4.41
C GLU A 183 36.38 -6.47 -5.83
N CYS A 184 37.63 -6.05 -6.11
CA CYS A 184 38.32 -6.33 -7.38
C CYS A 184 38.57 -7.84 -7.57
N ASP A 185 38.94 -8.58 -6.53
CA ASP A 185 39.08 -10.04 -6.61
C ASP A 185 37.74 -10.75 -6.83
N GLY A 186 36.67 -10.27 -6.19
CA GLY A 186 35.29 -10.72 -6.43
C GLY A 186 34.82 -10.44 -7.87
N ALA A 187 35.10 -9.24 -8.38
CA ALA A 187 34.83 -8.88 -9.77
C ALA A 187 35.63 -9.76 -10.74
N ARG A 188 36.91 -10.01 -10.49
CA ARG A 188 37.74 -10.93 -11.30
C ARG A 188 37.19 -12.37 -11.31
N ALA A 189 36.63 -12.84 -10.20
CA ALA A 189 36.01 -14.16 -10.11
C ALA A 189 34.68 -14.23 -10.89
N PHE A 190 33.82 -13.21 -10.76
CA PHE A 190 32.57 -13.14 -11.54
C PHE A 190 32.84 -12.96 -13.04
N LEU A 191 33.72 -12.05 -13.43
CA LEU A 191 33.96 -11.68 -14.83
C LEU A 191 34.80 -12.71 -15.61
N THR A 192 35.43 -13.68 -14.93
CA THR A 192 36.02 -14.85 -15.60
C THR A 192 35.11 -16.07 -15.43
N GLU A 193 35.28 -16.84 -14.36
CA GLU A 193 34.55 -18.08 -14.12
C GLU A 193 33.03 -17.88 -14.07
N GLY A 194 32.55 -16.81 -13.42
CA GLY A 194 31.12 -16.55 -13.32
C GLY A 194 30.43 -16.35 -14.66
N ILE A 195 31.00 -15.53 -15.55
CA ILE A 195 30.45 -15.29 -16.89
C ILE A 195 30.59 -16.53 -17.78
N ASP A 196 31.65 -17.32 -17.67
CA ASP A 196 31.74 -18.61 -18.38
C ASP A 196 30.68 -19.61 -17.91
N GLN A 197 30.44 -19.70 -16.59
CA GLN A 197 29.36 -20.51 -16.02
C GLN A 197 27.97 -20.01 -16.43
N LEU A 198 27.76 -18.69 -16.51
CA LEU A 198 26.50 -18.09 -16.97
C LEU A 198 26.26 -18.42 -18.45
N ILE A 199 27.25 -18.20 -19.32
CA ILE A 199 27.20 -18.54 -20.74
C ILE A 199 26.89 -20.02 -20.94
N ALA A 200 27.55 -20.91 -20.19
CA ALA A 200 27.32 -22.35 -20.29
C ALA A 200 25.96 -22.81 -19.73
N THR A 201 25.46 -22.17 -18.67
CA THR A 201 24.16 -22.52 -18.04
C THR A 201 22.98 -22.06 -18.91
N GLU A 202 23.07 -20.85 -19.46
CA GLU A 202 22.01 -20.21 -20.25
C GLU A 202 22.14 -20.47 -21.76
N GLY A 203 23.16 -21.22 -22.20
CA GLY A 203 23.40 -21.59 -23.61
C GLY A 203 23.82 -20.44 -24.54
N LEU A 204 24.29 -19.32 -23.98
CA LEU A 204 24.48 -18.05 -24.69
C LEU A 204 25.49 -18.14 -25.84
N GLN A 205 25.07 -17.69 -27.03
CA GLN A 205 25.94 -17.53 -28.20
C GLN A 205 26.39 -16.08 -28.35
N SER A 206 27.04 -15.51 -27.32
CA SER A 206 27.52 -14.12 -27.31
C SER A 206 29.04 -14.02 -27.06
N PRO A 207 29.86 -14.10 -28.12
CA PRO A 207 31.27 -13.70 -28.08
C PRO A 207 31.48 -12.26 -27.60
N GLU A 208 30.50 -11.38 -27.80
CA GLU A 208 30.52 -9.96 -27.44
C GLU A 208 30.55 -9.79 -25.92
N LEU A 209 29.67 -10.48 -25.19
CA LEU A 209 29.63 -10.49 -23.73
C LEU A 209 30.97 -10.91 -23.13
N ARG A 210 31.58 -11.98 -23.66
CA ARG A 210 32.90 -12.48 -23.20
C ARG A 210 34.01 -11.46 -23.44
N ARG A 211 34.08 -10.87 -24.64
CA ARG A 211 35.09 -9.82 -24.96
C ARG A 211 34.89 -8.55 -24.13
N ALA A 212 33.65 -8.21 -23.76
CA ALA A 212 33.37 -7.13 -22.83
C ALA A 212 33.84 -7.45 -21.40
N ALA A 213 33.59 -8.68 -20.93
CA ALA A 213 34.10 -9.17 -19.66
C ALA A 213 35.64 -9.14 -19.59
N ASP A 214 36.34 -9.56 -20.65
CA ASP A 214 37.81 -9.53 -20.71
C ASP A 214 38.38 -8.12 -20.54
N ARG A 215 37.75 -7.10 -21.15
CA ARG A 215 38.13 -5.68 -20.99
C ARG A 215 37.82 -5.17 -19.58
N ALA A 216 36.71 -5.57 -18.99
CA ALA A 216 36.37 -5.24 -17.60
C ALA A 216 37.36 -5.88 -16.62
N VAL A 217 37.80 -7.13 -16.83
CA VAL A 217 38.85 -7.80 -16.03
C VAL A 217 40.16 -7.02 -16.09
N ALA A 218 40.58 -6.56 -17.27
CA ALA A 218 41.78 -5.73 -17.41
C ALA A 218 41.64 -4.39 -16.64
N ALA A 219 40.48 -3.73 -16.73
CA ALA A 219 40.23 -2.49 -15.99
C ALA A 219 40.24 -2.70 -14.46
N PHE A 220 39.64 -3.78 -13.96
CA PHE A 220 39.70 -4.15 -12.54
C PHE A 220 41.12 -4.52 -12.09
N HIS A 221 41.91 -5.19 -12.92
CA HIS A 221 43.33 -5.45 -12.66
C HIS A 221 44.11 -4.14 -12.49
N ASP A 222 43.96 -3.19 -13.43
CA ASP A 222 44.70 -1.93 -13.42
C ASP A 222 44.22 -0.97 -12.32
N PHE A 223 42.95 -1.06 -11.92
CA PHE A 223 42.43 -0.38 -10.73
C PHE A 223 43.02 -1.00 -9.45
N ALA A 224 43.03 -2.32 -9.34
CA ALA A 224 43.62 -3.04 -8.21
C ALA A 224 45.16 -2.93 -8.14
N HIS A 225 45.83 -2.61 -9.25
CA HIS A 225 47.24 -2.22 -9.26
C HIS A 225 47.39 -0.86 -8.57
N TRP A 226 46.73 0.18 -9.09
CA TRP A 226 46.74 1.55 -8.55
C TRP A 226 46.31 1.64 -7.07
N LEU A 227 45.31 0.86 -6.65
CA LEU A 227 44.92 0.76 -5.24
C LEU A 227 46.11 0.31 -4.37
N ARG A 228 46.91 -0.65 -4.83
CA ARG A 228 48.10 -1.16 -4.11
C ARG A 228 49.32 -0.25 -4.21
N THR A 229 49.60 0.31 -5.39
CA THR A 229 50.84 1.07 -5.68
C THR A 229 50.74 2.55 -5.37
N ASP A 230 49.54 3.12 -5.36
CA ASP A 230 49.35 4.57 -5.24
C ASP A 230 48.39 4.96 -4.12
N LEU A 231 47.24 4.29 -3.96
CA LEU A 231 46.22 4.72 -2.99
C LEU A 231 46.51 4.24 -1.55
N LEU A 232 46.98 3.00 -1.35
CA LEU A 232 47.46 2.54 -0.03
C LEU A 232 48.65 3.36 0.52
N HIS A 233 49.36 4.10 -0.34
CA HIS A 233 50.42 5.03 0.05
C HIS A 233 49.93 6.48 0.23
N ARG A 234 48.62 6.72 0.09
CA ARG A 234 47.92 7.99 0.34
C ARG A 234 46.71 7.77 1.26
N PRO A 235 46.92 7.26 2.50
CA PRO A 235 45.83 7.02 3.44
C PRO A 235 45.14 8.31 3.87
N SER A 236 43.90 8.19 4.35
CA SER A 236 43.12 9.26 4.98
C SER A 236 42.59 8.78 6.32
N ASP A 237 42.90 9.53 7.39
CA ASP A 237 42.39 9.26 8.75
C ASP A 237 40.89 9.58 8.89
N GLN A 238 40.31 10.32 7.93
CA GLN A 238 38.88 10.63 7.89
C GLN A 238 38.06 9.38 7.50
N VAL A 239 37.75 8.55 8.51
CA VAL A 239 36.87 7.37 8.39
C VAL A 239 35.39 7.70 8.59
N GLY A 240 35.07 8.75 9.35
CA GLY A 240 33.71 9.20 9.62
C GLY A 240 33.15 10.17 8.56
N CYS A 241 31.87 10.55 8.70
CA CYS A 241 31.23 11.55 7.84
C CYS A 241 31.20 12.96 8.45
N GLY A 242 31.60 13.10 9.72
CA GLY A 242 31.54 14.33 10.50
C GLY A 242 30.16 14.54 11.13
N ALA A 243 30.11 15.24 12.27
CA ALA A 243 28.87 15.47 13.02
C ALA A 243 27.76 16.13 12.18
N GLU A 244 28.10 17.07 11.29
CA GLU A 244 27.15 17.69 10.36
C GLU A 244 26.57 16.69 9.35
N GLY A 245 27.42 15.81 8.79
CA GLY A 245 26.99 14.75 7.88
C GLY A 245 26.11 13.72 8.57
N LEU A 246 26.49 13.29 9.78
CA LEU A 246 25.71 12.35 10.59
C LEU A 246 24.34 12.95 10.95
N ALA A 247 24.30 14.19 11.44
CA ALA A 247 23.05 14.89 11.76
C ALA A 247 22.14 15.07 10.53
N LEU A 248 22.72 15.30 9.34
CA LEU A 248 21.98 15.34 8.08
C LEU A 248 21.34 13.99 7.76
N ILE A 249 22.08 12.87 7.82
CA ILE A 249 21.51 11.55 7.53
C ILE A 249 20.45 11.15 8.57
N LEU A 250 20.73 11.32 9.86
CA LEU A 250 19.78 11.01 10.94
C LEU A 250 18.46 11.76 10.75
N LYS A 251 18.52 13.07 10.51
CA LYS A 251 17.32 13.90 10.34
C LYS A 251 16.60 13.63 9.02
N GLU A 252 17.30 13.75 7.90
CA GLU A 252 16.69 13.79 6.56
C GLU A 252 16.49 12.39 5.95
N GLY A 253 17.34 11.44 6.33
CA GLY A 253 17.30 10.05 5.87
C GLY A 253 16.56 9.12 6.82
N HIS A 254 16.45 9.44 8.11
CA HIS A 254 15.88 8.51 9.10
C HIS A 254 14.75 9.10 9.97
N GLY A 255 14.45 10.41 9.84
CA GLY A 255 13.45 11.11 10.67
C GLY A 255 13.88 11.28 12.14
N ILE A 256 15.15 11.03 12.45
CA ILE A 256 15.71 11.05 13.79
C ILE A 256 16.22 12.46 14.07
N HIS A 257 15.43 13.22 14.83
CA HIS A 257 15.78 14.58 15.29
C HIS A 257 16.51 14.59 16.64
N ALA A 258 16.73 13.42 17.24
CA ALA A 258 17.43 13.28 18.51
C ALA A 258 18.92 13.63 18.39
N ASP A 259 19.51 14.07 19.50
CA ASP A 259 20.96 14.23 19.62
C ASP A 259 21.67 12.87 19.45
N ALA A 260 22.75 12.84 18.67
CA ALA A 260 23.51 11.62 18.41
C ALA A 260 24.06 11.01 19.71
N ASP A 261 24.55 11.84 20.63
CA ASP A 261 25.07 11.31 21.91
C ASP A 261 23.95 10.75 22.81
N GLN A 262 22.69 11.21 22.68
CA GLN A 262 21.56 10.60 23.38
C GLN A 262 21.36 9.17 22.87
N ILE A 263 21.30 8.99 21.55
CA ILE A 263 21.11 7.67 20.92
C ILE A 263 22.23 6.71 21.35
N ALA A 264 23.49 7.16 21.31
CA ALA A 264 24.64 6.37 21.76
C ALA A 264 24.53 5.97 23.24
N ARG A 265 24.21 6.90 24.15
CA ARG A 265 24.04 6.60 25.60
C ARG A 265 22.91 5.59 25.89
N HIS A 266 21.86 5.58 25.08
CA HIS A 266 20.75 4.62 25.21
C HIS A 266 21.08 3.26 24.57
N ALA A 267 21.85 3.24 23.50
CA ALA A 267 22.48 2.02 22.98
C ALA A 267 23.45 1.40 24.00
N GLU A 268 24.30 2.20 24.64
CA GLU A 268 25.17 1.80 25.76
C GLU A 268 24.35 1.22 26.93
N ALA A 269 23.25 1.87 27.33
CA ALA A 269 22.38 1.38 28.40
C ALA A 269 21.66 0.06 28.08
N GLN A 270 21.13 -0.11 26.86
CA GLN A 270 20.53 -1.38 26.43
C GLN A 270 21.57 -2.51 26.33
N LEU A 271 22.80 -2.18 25.93
CA LEU A 271 23.92 -3.11 25.85
C LEU A 271 24.33 -3.62 27.24
N GLU A 272 24.36 -2.74 28.25
CA GLU A 272 24.56 -3.13 29.66
C GLU A 272 23.40 -3.96 30.25
N GLU A 273 22.15 -3.73 29.81
CA GLU A 273 21.01 -4.56 30.20
C GLU A 273 21.07 -5.95 29.58
N ALA A 274 21.30 -6.03 28.26
CA ALA A 274 21.42 -7.31 27.55
C ALA A 274 22.58 -8.15 28.11
N ALA A 275 23.76 -7.57 28.34
CA ALA A 275 24.91 -8.27 28.92
C ALA A 275 24.58 -8.89 30.29
N ARG A 276 23.89 -8.15 31.18
CA ARG A 276 23.42 -8.67 32.47
C ARG A 276 22.42 -9.81 32.28
N HIS A 277 21.47 -9.67 31.36
CA HIS A 277 20.46 -10.70 31.07
C HIS A 277 21.11 -12.00 30.57
N HIS A 278 22.07 -11.90 29.65
CA HIS A 278 22.82 -13.05 29.12
C HIS A 278 23.64 -13.76 30.19
N SER A 279 24.35 -13.04 31.06
CA SER A 279 25.13 -13.67 32.14
C SER A 279 24.24 -14.47 33.11
N THR A 280 23.02 -14.00 33.41
CA THR A 280 22.05 -14.77 34.22
C THR A 280 21.52 -15.98 33.44
N GLN A 281 20.99 -15.78 32.24
CA GLN A 281 20.37 -16.87 31.47
C GLN A 281 21.36 -17.97 31.05
N ALA A 282 22.63 -17.63 30.80
CA ALA A 282 23.66 -18.64 30.52
C ALA A 282 23.82 -19.62 31.70
N SER A 283 23.78 -19.11 32.93
CA SER A 283 23.80 -19.93 34.15
C SER A 283 22.53 -20.79 34.28
N ASP A 284 21.35 -20.25 33.94
CA ASP A 284 20.09 -21.01 33.96
C ASP A 284 20.09 -22.15 32.93
N PHE A 285 20.78 -21.99 31.80
CA PHE A 285 21.02 -23.03 30.79
C PHE A 285 22.23 -23.94 31.09
N GLY A 286 22.86 -23.81 32.27
CA GLY A 286 24.03 -24.59 32.67
C GLY A 286 25.26 -24.39 31.76
N ALA A 287 25.37 -23.24 31.09
CA ALA A 287 26.54 -22.85 30.31
C ALA A 287 27.57 -22.12 31.20
N ALA A 288 28.85 -22.20 30.81
CA ALA A 288 29.92 -21.45 31.50
C ALA A 288 29.86 -19.94 31.19
N ASP A 289 29.39 -19.59 29.99
CA ASP A 289 29.33 -18.25 29.45
C ASP A 289 28.28 -18.18 28.30
N PRO A 290 27.93 -16.98 27.79
CA PRO A 290 26.99 -16.82 26.68
C PRO A 290 27.40 -17.49 25.35
N GLY A 291 28.70 -17.60 25.05
CA GLY A 291 29.19 -18.28 23.85
C GLY A 291 28.87 -19.77 23.88
N ALA A 292 29.09 -20.42 25.03
CA ALA A 292 28.75 -21.83 25.27
C ALA A 292 27.24 -22.16 25.20
N VAL A 293 26.35 -21.16 25.14
CA VAL A 293 24.93 -21.34 24.74
C VAL A 293 24.82 -21.35 23.22
N LEU A 294 25.42 -20.36 22.54
CA LEU A 294 25.35 -20.22 21.08
C LEU A 294 26.04 -21.38 20.33
N ASP A 295 27.20 -21.84 20.80
CA ASP A 295 27.91 -23.00 20.25
C ASP A 295 27.05 -24.28 20.33
N ARG A 296 26.31 -24.44 21.43
CA ARG A 296 25.37 -25.56 21.64
C ARG A 296 24.16 -25.48 20.72
N MET A 297 23.72 -24.28 20.35
CA MET A 297 22.67 -24.05 19.35
C MET A 297 23.17 -24.27 17.93
N ALA A 298 24.43 -23.92 17.62
CA ALA A 298 25.03 -24.14 16.32
C ALA A 298 25.05 -25.62 15.91
N LEU A 299 25.22 -26.53 16.88
CA LEU A 299 25.11 -27.98 16.68
C LEU A 299 23.69 -28.49 16.32
N ARG A 300 22.65 -27.64 16.37
CA ARG A 300 21.28 -27.98 15.98
C ARG A 300 20.98 -27.45 14.58
N HIS A 301 21.51 -28.13 13.58
CA HIS A 301 21.35 -27.79 12.17
C HIS A 301 20.70 -28.97 11.40
N PRO A 302 20.01 -28.71 10.28
CA PRO A 302 19.65 -29.78 9.33
C PRO A 302 20.91 -30.41 8.72
N ASP A 303 20.80 -31.61 8.14
CA ASP A 303 21.87 -32.15 7.29
C ASP A 303 21.86 -31.50 5.88
N ALA A 304 22.85 -31.82 5.05
CA ALA A 304 22.99 -31.24 3.71
C ALA A 304 21.83 -31.59 2.74
N ALA A 305 21.03 -32.65 3.03
CA ALA A 305 19.87 -33.03 2.23
C ALA A 305 18.60 -32.29 2.70
N GLY A 306 18.40 -32.16 4.01
CA GLY A 306 17.30 -31.40 4.62
C GLY A 306 17.49 -29.88 4.59
N TYR A 307 18.70 -29.39 4.32
CA TYR A 307 19.09 -27.98 4.47
C TYR A 307 18.12 -26.97 3.85
N TYR A 308 17.78 -27.10 2.56
CA TYR A 308 16.85 -26.17 1.90
C TYR A 308 15.40 -26.37 2.33
N ALA A 309 15.00 -27.62 2.63
CA ALA A 309 13.65 -27.92 3.11
C ALA A 309 13.37 -27.28 4.48
N ARG A 310 14.39 -27.21 5.36
CA ARG A 310 14.29 -26.61 6.70
C ARG A 310 13.87 -25.14 6.68
N TYR A 311 14.26 -24.36 5.66
CA TYR A 311 13.80 -22.97 5.50
C TYR A 311 12.28 -22.93 5.24
N GLN A 312 11.77 -23.80 4.37
CA GLN A 312 10.35 -23.91 4.06
C GLN A 312 9.54 -24.43 5.26
N GLU A 313 10.02 -25.51 5.91
CA GLU A 313 9.41 -26.07 7.13
C GLU A 313 9.21 -25.00 8.22
N GLN A 314 10.21 -24.14 8.43
CA GLN A 314 10.12 -23.06 9.42
C GLN A 314 9.29 -21.88 8.93
N TRP A 315 9.28 -21.56 7.64
CA TRP A 315 8.40 -20.54 7.06
C TRP A 315 6.93 -20.89 7.28
N ASP A 316 6.56 -22.14 7.01
CA ASP A 316 5.18 -22.61 7.19
C ASP A 316 4.79 -22.63 8.68
N GLN A 317 5.71 -22.98 9.59
CA GLN A 317 5.52 -22.84 11.05
C GLN A 317 5.28 -21.38 11.48
N VAL A 318 6.06 -20.42 10.95
CA VAL A 318 5.90 -18.99 11.25
C VAL A 318 4.57 -18.47 10.70
N ARG A 319 4.18 -18.88 9.48
CA ARG A 319 2.89 -18.57 8.87
C ARG A 319 1.72 -19.09 9.70
N GLU A 320 1.75 -20.36 10.09
CA GLU A 320 0.72 -20.94 10.96
C GLU A 320 0.62 -20.22 12.29
N ALA A 321 1.74 -19.90 12.93
CA ALA A 321 1.75 -19.17 14.21
C ALA A 321 1.20 -17.74 14.04
N ALA A 322 1.61 -17.02 13.00
CA ALA A 322 1.13 -15.67 12.72
C ALA A 322 -0.39 -15.63 12.47
N LEU A 323 -0.93 -16.57 11.70
CA LEU A 323 -2.37 -16.72 11.47
C LEU A 323 -3.12 -17.12 12.75
N ARG A 324 -2.63 -18.13 13.47
CA ARG A 324 -3.25 -18.68 14.70
C ARG A 324 -3.33 -17.67 15.84
N HIS A 325 -2.34 -16.78 15.96
CA HIS A 325 -2.30 -15.73 16.98
C HIS A 325 -2.89 -14.40 16.49
N GLY A 326 -3.34 -14.31 15.24
CA GLY A 326 -3.89 -13.09 14.66
C GLY A 326 -2.87 -11.95 14.67
N LEU A 327 -1.63 -12.21 14.22
CA LEU A 327 -0.58 -11.20 14.26
C LEU A 327 -0.79 -10.10 13.22
N LEU A 328 -1.11 -10.46 11.97
CA LEU A 328 -1.34 -9.54 10.85
C LEU A 328 -2.09 -10.25 9.72
N THR A 329 -2.56 -9.50 8.73
CA THR A 329 -3.07 -10.01 7.45
C THR A 329 -1.93 -10.62 6.65
N TRP A 330 -1.88 -11.96 6.58
CA TRP A 330 -0.83 -12.65 5.83
C TRP A 330 -1.01 -12.45 4.31
N PRO A 331 0.04 -12.07 3.56
CA PRO A 331 -0.04 -11.76 2.14
C PRO A 331 -0.03 -13.02 1.26
N ASP A 332 -0.74 -12.96 0.14
CA ASP A 332 -0.58 -13.92 -0.96
C ASP A 332 0.62 -13.50 -1.84
N PHE A 333 1.82 -13.65 -1.28
CA PHE A 333 3.09 -13.48 -1.97
C PHE A 333 4.11 -14.44 -1.36
N PRO A 334 4.38 -15.60 -2.01
CA PRO A 334 5.26 -16.62 -1.43
C PRO A 334 6.75 -16.34 -1.71
N ILE A 335 7.58 -16.74 -0.74
CA ILE A 335 9.02 -16.93 -0.94
C ILE A 335 9.30 -18.38 -1.38
N ARG A 336 10.31 -18.55 -2.24
CA ARG A 336 10.96 -19.82 -2.53
C ARG A 336 12.44 -19.73 -2.15
N PHE A 337 12.90 -20.62 -1.28
CA PHE A 337 14.31 -20.68 -0.86
C PHE A 337 15.14 -21.46 -1.88
N VAL A 338 16.09 -20.79 -2.53
CA VAL A 338 16.92 -21.36 -3.62
C VAL A 338 18.42 -21.18 -3.33
N PRO A 339 19.29 -22.11 -3.76
CA PRO A 339 20.74 -21.92 -3.62
C PRO A 339 21.25 -20.77 -4.48
N ARG A 340 22.21 -19.98 -3.99
CA ARG A 340 22.86 -18.91 -4.80
C ARG A 340 23.30 -19.45 -6.18
N PRO A 341 22.99 -18.73 -7.28
CA PRO A 341 23.34 -19.13 -8.64
C PRO A 341 24.82 -19.44 -8.79
N ARG A 342 25.17 -20.48 -9.57
CA ARG A 342 26.55 -20.99 -9.69
C ARG A 342 27.54 -19.87 -10.05
N TRP A 343 27.20 -19.07 -11.07
CA TRP A 343 28.00 -17.93 -11.54
C TRP A 343 28.35 -16.89 -10.48
N ALA A 344 27.57 -16.79 -9.39
CA ALA A 344 27.82 -15.87 -8.29
C ALA A 344 28.70 -16.47 -7.16
N ARG A 345 28.86 -17.80 -7.09
CA ARG A 345 29.40 -18.49 -5.90
C ARG A 345 30.84 -18.12 -5.59
N SER A 346 31.72 -18.06 -6.60
CA SER A 346 33.13 -17.71 -6.43
C SER A 346 33.33 -16.23 -6.08
N ALA A 347 32.41 -15.35 -6.47
CA ALA A 347 32.48 -13.91 -6.24
C ALA A 347 31.82 -13.47 -4.92
N ALA A 348 30.71 -14.09 -4.52
CA ALA A 348 29.90 -13.66 -3.37
C ALA A 348 30.67 -13.49 -2.04
N PRO A 349 31.67 -14.33 -1.67
CA PRO A 349 32.46 -14.13 -0.44
C PRO A 349 33.31 -12.85 -0.42
N HIS A 350 33.56 -12.25 -1.58
CA HIS A 350 34.37 -11.03 -1.74
C HIS A 350 33.53 -9.76 -1.81
N LEU A 351 32.20 -9.89 -1.92
CA LEU A 351 31.27 -8.82 -2.23
C LEU A 351 30.19 -8.69 -1.14
N TYR A 352 29.50 -7.55 -1.09
CA TYR A 352 28.34 -7.37 -0.21
C TYR A 352 27.08 -8.04 -0.78
N PHE A 353 27.13 -9.37 -0.90
CA PHE A 353 26.07 -10.18 -1.53
C PHE A 353 25.04 -10.63 -0.48
N LEU A 354 23.86 -10.02 -0.51
CA LEU A 354 22.74 -10.34 0.39
C LEU A 354 22.06 -11.67 0.01
N HIS A 355 21.49 -12.37 1.00
CA HIS A 355 20.64 -13.54 0.78
C HIS A 355 19.21 -13.15 0.38
N TYR A 356 18.66 -12.16 1.07
CA TYR A 356 17.39 -11.53 0.75
C TYR A 356 17.64 -10.21 0.04
N ARG A 357 16.79 -9.88 -0.93
CA ARG A 357 16.63 -8.51 -1.43
C ARG A 357 15.15 -8.21 -1.45
N SER A 358 14.75 -7.06 -0.96
CA SER A 358 13.36 -6.60 -1.03
C SER A 358 12.86 -6.69 -2.47
N PRO A 359 11.70 -7.31 -2.72
CA PRO A 359 11.04 -7.27 -4.02
C PRO A 359 10.94 -5.83 -4.54
N ALA A 360 11.31 -5.67 -5.82
CA ALA A 360 11.33 -4.40 -6.54
C ALA A 360 9.99 -3.63 -6.40
N ALA A 361 10.03 -2.31 -6.51
CA ALA A 361 8.81 -1.48 -6.47
C ALA A 361 7.93 -1.74 -7.69
N PHE A 362 8.54 -2.06 -8.84
CA PHE A 362 7.88 -2.40 -10.09
C PHE A 362 8.26 -3.82 -10.56
N HIS A 363 7.49 -4.40 -11.49
CA HIS A 363 7.80 -5.68 -12.15
C HIS A 363 8.04 -6.87 -11.20
N ARG A 364 7.21 -7.01 -10.15
CA ARG A 364 7.32 -8.10 -9.17
C ARG A 364 7.05 -9.49 -9.79
N PRO A 365 7.86 -10.51 -9.47
CA PRO A 365 7.56 -11.89 -9.85
C PRO A 365 6.40 -12.45 -9.00
N PRO A 366 5.69 -13.51 -9.45
CA PRO A 366 4.62 -14.15 -8.67
C PRO A 366 5.14 -14.95 -7.46
N VAL A 367 6.43 -15.28 -7.44
CA VAL A 367 7.13 -15.95 -6.34
C VAL A 367 8.49 -15.27 -6.18
N HIS A 368 8.91 -14.93 -4.97
CA HIS A 368 10.20 -14.30 -4.73
C HIS A 368 11.28 -15.32 -4.36
N ASP A 369 12.42 -15.30 -5.07
CA ASP A 369 13.54 -16.21 -4.83
C ASP A 369 14.52 -15.68 -3.77
N TYR A 370 14.57 -16.37 -2.62
CA TYR A 370 15.48 -16.08 -1.52
C TYR A 370 16.80 -16.86 -1.71
N LEU A 371 17.92 -16.16 -1.80
CA LEU A 371 19.22 -16.71 -2.26
C LEU A 371 20.05 -17.27 -1.09
N VAL A 372 19.76 -18.51 -0.71
CA VAL A 372 20.41 -19.24 0.38
C VAL A 372 21.87 -19.59 0.07
N THR A 373 22.74 -19.51 1.09
CA THR A 373 24.13 -19.98 1.04
C THR A 373 24.16 -21.44 0.57
N PRO A 374 24.76 -21.80 -0.57
CA PRO A 374 24.70 -23.16 -1.05
C PRO A 374 25.56 -24.07 -0.17
N VAL A 375 24.95 -25.14 0.35
CA VAL A 375 25.64 -26.35 0.82
C VAL A 375 25.43 -27.42 -0.24
N ASP A 376 26.50 -28.12 -0.63
CA ASP A 376 26.41 -29.29 -1.51
C ASP A 376 27.45 -30.36 -1.19
N ASN A 377 27.14 -31.59 -1.60
CA ASN A 377 27.89 -32.79 -1.23
C ASN A 377 29.27 -32.90 -1.90
N THR A 378 29.68 -31.92 -2.73
CA THR A 378 31.02 -31.87 -3.35
C THR A 378 32.01 -30.99 -2.57
N MET A 379 31.53 -30.20 -1.61
CA MET A 379 32.36 -29.41 -0.70
C MET A 379 33.10 -30.30 0.32
N PRO A 380 34.27 -29.88 0.85
CA PRO A 380 34.91 -30.54 1.99
C PRO A 380 33.97 -30.66 3.19
N LEU A 381 34.03 -31.76 3.94
CA LEU A 381 33.10 -32.04 5.05
C LEU A 381 33.19 -31.00 6.16
N GLU A 382 34.38 -30.47 6.41
CA GLU A 382 34.64 -29.40 7.36
C GLU A 382 33.96 -28.09 6.94
N LEU A 383 33.93 -27.80 5.63
CA LEU A 383 33.24 -26.63 5.08
C LEU A 383 31.71 -26.84 5.09
N GLN A 384 31.22 -28.02 4.70
CA GLN A 384 29.79 -28.35 4.82
C GLN A 384 29.31 -28.17 6.25
N ARG A 385 30.05 -28.73 7.23
CA ARG A 385 29.75 -28.61 8.65
C ARG A 385 29.75 -27.15 9.12
N ALA A 386 30.80 -26.38 8.82
CA ALA A 386 30.88 -24.98 9.23
C ALA A 386 29.74 -24.12 8.63
N LEU A 387 29.33 -24.40 7.39
CA LEU A 387 28.18 -23.74 6.77
C LEU A 387 26.85 -24.13 7.44
N LEU A 388 26.65 -25.40 7.78
CA LEU A 388 25.45 -25.87 8.47
C LEU A 388 25.37 -25.35 9.92
N GLU A 389 26.48 -25.35 10.67
CA GLU A 389 26.56 -24.77 12.02
C GLU A 389 26.30 -23.25 12.02
N ALA A 390 26.78 -22.53 11.02
CA ALA A 390 26.50 -21.11 10.82
C ALA A 390 25.05 -20.82 10.34
N ASN A 391 24.38 -21.81 9.75
CA ASN A 391 22.99 -21.74 9.28
C ASN A 391 22.13 -22.78 10.02
N ASN A 392 22.31 -22.84 11.35
CA ASN A 392 21.57 -23.72 12.25
C ASN A 392 20.08 -23.35 12.36
N ASP A 393 19.26 -24.19 13.00
CA ASP A 393 17.81 -24.02 13.09
C ASP A 393 17.38 -22.67 13.68
N SER A 394 18.15 -22.11 14.62
CA SER A 394 17.86 -20.79 15.20
C SER A 394 18.26 -19.65 14.26
N ALA A 395 19.39 -19.78 13.55
CA ALA A 395 19.82 -18.81 12.54
C ALA A 395 18.85 -18.76 11.35
N ILE A 396 18.38 -19.92 10.88
CA ILE A 396 17.31 -20.01 9.86
C ILE A 396 16.06 -19.32 10.39
N ARG A 397 15.58 -19.68 11.60
CA ARG A 397 14.30 -19.18 12.14
C ARG A 397 14.32 -17.67 12.37
N LEU A 398 15.28 -17.17 13.12
CA LEU A 398 15.33 -15.75 13.51
C LEU A 398 15.68 -14.85 12.31
N ASN A 399 16.80 -15.12 11.65
CA ASN A 399 17.36 -14.20 10.64
C ASN A 399 16.69 -14.37 9.27
N HIS A 400 16.65 -15.60 8.76
CA HIS A 400 16.21 -15.83 7.39
C HIS A 400 14.70 -15.92 7.25
N VAL A 401 14.01 -16.53 8.21
CA VAL A 401 12.57 -16.83 8.13
C VAL A 401 11.70 -15.79 8.83
N ILE A 402 12.05 -15.25 10.00
CA ILE A 402 11.25 -14.21 10.67
C ILE A 402 11.67 -12.81 10.22
N HIS A 403 12.94 -12.44 10.38
CA HIS A 403 13.44 -11.09 10.12
C HIS A 403 13.44 -10.71 8.63
N HIS A 404 14.13 -11.46 7.76
CA HIS A 404 14.08 -11.24 6.31
C HIS A 404 12.84 -11.82 5.63
N GLY A 405 12.33 -12.93 6.17
CA GLY A 405 11.21 -13.67 5.60
C GLY A 405 9.84 -13.16 6.08
N GLY A 406 9.03 -14.11 6.55
CA GLY A 406 7.58 -14.08 6.74
C GLY A 406 7.03 -12.76 7.23
N ILE A 407 6.82 -12.63 8.55
CA ILE A 407 6.23 -11.40 9.12
C ILE A 407 7.18 -10.20 9.15
N GLY A 408 8.45 -10.34 8.76
CA GLY A 408 9.46 -9.28 8.73
C GLY A 408 9.47 -8.52 7.40
N HIS A 409 10.65 -8.38 6.80
CA HIS A 409 10.86 -7.56 5.59
C HIS A 409 9.95 -7.94 4.42
N HIS A 410 9.64 -9.23 4.20
CA HIS A 410 8.85 -9.62 3.03
C HIS A 410 7.37 -9.21 3.14
N VAL A 411 6.75 -9.41 4.32
CA VAL A 411 5.42 -8.82 4.63
C VAL A 411 5.47 -7.30 4.56
N GLN A 412 6.46 -6.65 5.20
CA GLN A 412 6.58 -5.20 5.21
C GLN A 412 6.68 -4.61 3.79
N ASN A 413 7.46 -5.23 2.91
CA ASN A 413 7.64 -4.80 1.53
C ASN A 413 6.44 -5.12 0.63
N TRP A 414 5.66 -6.17 0.90
CA TRP A 414 4.36 -6.40 0.23
C TRP A 414 3.35 -5.32 0.60
N HIS A 415 3.31 -4.92 1.88
CA HIS A 415 2.44 -3.87 2.38
C HIS A 415 2.83 -2.48 1.87
N ALA A 416 4.13 -2.14 1.92
CA ALA A 416 4.63 -0.84 1.45
C ALA A 416 4.42 -0.63 -0.07
N PHE A 417 4.44 -1.69 -0.87
CA PHE A 417 4.07 -1.64 -2.30
C PHE A 417 2.61 -1.23 -2.53
N ARG A 418 1.71 -1.54 -1.58
CA ARG A 418 0.29 -1.14 -1.62
C ARG A 418 0.02 0.22 -0.94
N SER A 419 1.07 0.99 -0.64
CA SER A 419 0.98 2.31 -0.03
C SER A 419 0.66 3.40 -1.08
N PRO A 420 -0.15 4.42 -0.74
CA PRO A 420 -0.33 5.62 -1.58
C PRO A 420 0.92 6.52 -1.65
N SER A 421 1.92 6.32 -0.79
CA SER A 421 3.20 7.06 -0.83
C SER A 421 4.13 6.46 -1.89
N ARG A 422 4.42 7.23 -2.95
CA ARG A 422 5.30 6.81 -4.04
C ARG A 422 6.75 6.72 -3.57
N ILE A 423 7.19 7.62 -2.68
CA ILE A 423 8.51 7.48 -2.05
C ILE A 423 8.55 6.25 -1.14
N GLY A 424 7.46 5.96 -0.41
CA GLY A 424 7.35 4.78 0.46
C GLY A 424 7.45 3.45 -0.30
N GLN A 425 6.81 3.35 -1.47
CA GLN A 425 6.93 2.18 -2.36
C GLN A 425 8.40 1.90 -2.74
N MET A 426 9.16 2.94 -3.13
CA MET A 426 10.59 2.82 -3.44
C MET A 426 11.44 2.58 -2.18
N ALA A 427 11.21 3.32 -1.10
CA ALA A 427 12.04 3.30 0.11
C ALA A 427 11.91 1.99 0.93
N ALA A 428 10.99 1.09 0.56
CA ALA A 428 10.93 -0.28 1.07
C ALA A 428 11.84 -1.29 0.31
N VAL A 429 12.61 -0.84 -0.70
CA VAL A 429 13.52 -1.69 -1.50
C VAL A 429 14.98 -1.50 -1.08
N ASP A 430 15.57 -2.49 -0.40
CA ASP A 430 16.99 -2.55 -0.03
C ASP A 430 17.58 -1.25 0.58
N CYS A 431 16.75 -0.49 1.31
CA CYS A 431 17.08 0.83 1.84
C CYS A 431 18.22 0.82 2.87
N ALA A 432 18.36 -0.27 3.65
CA ALA A 432 19.51 -0.52 4.52
C ALA A 432 20.86 -0.60 3.75
N SER A 433 20.81 -0.99 2.48
CA SER A 433 21.97 -0.97 1.56
C SER A 433 22.08 0.32 0.74
N ARG A 434 21.19 1.30 0.97
CA ARG A 434 21.03 2.54 0.20
C ARG A 434 20.71 2.33 -1.30
N ILE A 435 20.19 1.15 -1.67
CA ILE A 435 19.91 0.79 -3.07
C ILE A 435 18.62 1.45 -3.61
N ALA A 436 17.63 1.73 -2.78
CA ALA A 436 16.57 2.67 -3.15
C ALA A 436 16.84 4.07 -2.59
N MET A 437 16.48 4.33 -1.34
CA MET A 437 16.69 5.60 -0.65
C MET A 437 16.85 5.34 0.85
N PRO A 438 17.61 6.16 1.62
CA PRO A 438 17.77 5.97 3.06
C PRO A 438 16.45 6.16 3.84
N CYS A 439 15.51 6.94 3.27
CA CYS A 439 14.23 7.41 3.85
C CYS A 439 13.16 6.35 4.17
N GLY A 440 13.54 5.06 4.23
CA GLY A 440 12.69 3.97 4.73
C GLY A 440 13.38 3.05 5.76
N GLY A 441 14.69 3.16 5.97
CA GLY A 441 15.48 2.19 6.73
C GLY A 441 15.00 1.99 8.17
N THR A 442 14.73 3.07 8.90
CA THR A 442 14.23 3.03 10.29
C THR A 442 12.92 2.28 10.45
N MET A 443 12.04 2.35 9.45
CA MET A 443 10.75 1.64 9.48
C MET A 443 10.94 0.18 9.10
N ALA A 444 11.64 -0.11 8.00
CA ALA A 444 11.81 -1.48 7.50
C ALA A 444 12.64 -2.37 8.44
N GLU A 445 13.81 -1.90 8.88
CA GLU A 445 14.69 -2.66 9.79
C GLU A 445 14.13 -2.70 11.22
N GLY A 446 13.54 -1.58 11.67
CA GLY A 446 12.83 -1.54 12.95
C GLY A 446 11.66 -2.53 13.00
N TRP A 447 10.89 -2.64 11.92
CA TRP A 447 9.82 -3.63 11.77
C TRP A 447 10.36 -5.06 11.77
N ALA A 448 11.42 -5.34 11.00
CA ALA A 448 11.98 -6.68 10.89
C ALA A 448 12.61 -7.19 12.20
N CYS A 449 13.11 -6.29 13.06
CA CYS A 449 13.54 -6.62 14.43
C CYS A 449 12.35 -6.73 15.40
N TYR A 450 11.38 -5.82 15.32
CA TYR A 450 10.11 -5.92 16.05
C TYR A 450 9.36 -7.24 15.75
N ALA A 451 9.46 -7.75 14.53
CA ALA A 451 8.90 -9.04 14.12
C ALA A 451 9.52 -10.23 14.88
N THR A 452 10.84 -10.26 15.12
CA THR A 452 11.45 -11.29 15.97
C THR A 452 10.97 -11.22 17.42
N ASP A 453 10.78 -10.00 17.94
CA ASP A 453 10.25 -9.77 19.28
C ASP A 453 8.82 -10.29 19.42
N LEU A 454 7.99 -10.03 18.41
CA LEU A 454 6.58 -10.43 18.36
C LEU A 454 6.39 -11.96 18.38
N MET A 455 7.26 -12.70 17.69
CA MET A 455 7.27 -14.18 17.77
C MET A 455 7.75 -14.67 19.14
N GLY A 456 8.67 -13.95 19.79
CA GLY A 456 9.08 -14.18 21.17
C GLY A 456 7.95 -13.94 22.18
N ASP A 457 7.18 -12.86 22.00
CA ASP A 457 6.03 -12.48 22.85
C ASP A 457 4.94 -13.56 22.86
N ILE A 458 4.61 -14.15 21.70
CA ILE A 458 3.60 -15.23 21.61
C ILE A 458 4.12 -16.61 22.06
N GLY A 459 5.40 -16.72 22.45
CA GLY A 459 6.00 -17.98 22.90
C GLY A 459 6.34 -18.96 21.77
N PHE A 460 6.50 -18.49 20.53
CA PHE A 460 6.93 -19.32 19.40
C PHE A 460 8.43 -19.66 19.47
N LEU A 461 9.24 -18.75 20.03
CA LEU A 461 10.68 -18.95 20.22
C LEU A 461 10.97 -19.73 21.51
N THR A 462 11.83 -20.74 21.42
CA THR A 462 12.36 -21.46 22.61
C THR A 462 13.20 -20.54 23.50
N PRO A 463 13.45 -20.90 24.78
CA PRO A 463 14.29 -20.09 25.66
C PRO A 463 15.70 -19.79 25.12
N GLU A 464 16.33 -20.76 24.46
CA GLU A 464 17.65 -20.59 23.82
C GLU A 464 17.55 -19.71 22.55
N GLU A 465 16.46 -19.78 21.77
CA GLU A 465 16.24 -18.85 20.64
C GLU A 465 15.98 -17.42 21.11
N ARG A 466 15.28 -17.23 22.23
CA ARG A 466 15.13 -15.90 22.86
C ARG A 466 16.46 -15.37 23.39
N PHE A 467 17.37 -16.23 23.84
CA PHE A 467 18.72 -15.85 24.19
C PHE A 467 19.51 -15.33 22.97
N ALA A 468 19.39 -16.01 21.83
CA ALA A 468 19.98 -15.57 20.56
C ALA A 468 19.32 -14.30 19.97
N GLU A 469 18.01 -14.10 20.15
CA GLU A 469 17.28 -12.84 19.90
C GLU A 469 17.95 -11.70 20.69
N TRP A 470 18.08 -11.82 22.01
CA TRP A 470 18.75 -10.82 22.84
C TRP A 470 20.23 -10.61 22.47
N HIS A 471 20.96 -11.65 22.05
CA HIS A 471 22.36 -11.52 21.59
C HIS A 471 22.45 -10.71 20.30
N THR A 472 21.47 -10.89 19.42
CA THR A 472 21.33 -10.12 18.19
C THR A 472 20.98 -8.65 18.49
N ARG A 473 20.11 -8.37 19.47
CA ARG A 473 19.87 -7.01 19.98
C ARG A 473 21.13 -6.35 20.54
N ALA A 474 21.89 -7.06 21.38
CA ALA A 474 23.15 -6.54 21.94
C ALA A 474 24.13 -6.14 20.83
N ARG A 475 24.26 -6.98 19.81
CA ARG A 475 25.03 -6.68 18.59
C ARG A 475 24.49 -5.47 17.83
N MET A 476 23.18 -5.26 17.76
CA MET A 476 22.56 -4.08 17.13
C MET A 476 22.81 -2.80 17.95
N CYS A 477 22.73 -2.85 19.29
CA CYS A 477 23.06 -1.73 20.16
C CYS A 477 24.55 -1.36 20.02
N ALA A 478 25.46 -2.34 20.03
CA ALA A 478 26.88 -2.10 19.77
C ALA A 478 27.14 -1.50 18.37
N ARG A 479 26.35 -1.90 17.35
CA ARG A 479 26.38 -1.25 16.01
C ARG A 479 25.95 0.20 16.08
N ALA A 480 24.86 0.52 16.79
CA ALA A 480 24.37 1.89 16.97
C ALA A 480 25.39 2.81 17.69
N VAL A 481 26.07 2.34 18.74
CA VAL A 481 27.14 3.09 19.41
C VAL A 481 28.29 3.38 18.44
N VAL A 482 28.79 2.35 17.75
CA VAL A 482 29.93 2.50 16.84
C VAL A 482 29.60 3.38 15.64
N ASP A 483 28.39 3.29 15.07
CA ASP A 483 27.91 4.18 14.00
C ASP A 483 28.09 5.65 14.40
N ILE A 484 27.52 6.04 15.54
CA ILE A 484 27.59 7.41 16.06
C ILE A 484 29.04 7.82 16.36
N ARG A 485 29.76 7.05 17.19
CA ARG A 485 31.11 7.39 17.65
C ARG A 485 32.13 7.44 16.51
N LEU A 486 32.03 6.56 15.52
CA LEU A 486 32.90 6.55 14.35
C LEU A 486 32.58 7.74 13.43
N HIS A 487 31.30 8.00 13.15
CA HIS A 487 30.91 9.07 12.25
C HIS A 487 31.10 10.49 12.84
N GLN A 488 31.06 10.65 14.17
CA GLN A 488 31.54 11.85 14.89
C GLN A 488 33.07 12.02 14.82
N GLY A 489 33.84 10.94 14.60
CA GLY A 489 35.31 10.94 14.60
C GLY A 489 35.94 10.62 15.97
N GLU A 490 35.17 10.07 16.91
CA GLU A 490 35.63 9.68 18.25
C GLU A 490 36.26 8.28 18.26
N PHE A 491 35.82 7.39 17.36
CA PHE A 491 36.40 6.06 17.15
C PHE A 491 37.15 5.97 15.81
N THR A 492 38.38 5.44 15.86
CA THR A 492 39.06 4.84 14.71
C THR A 492 38.45 3.47 14.34
N LEU A 493 38.79 2.94 13.16
CA LEU A 493 38.37 1.59 12.74
C LEU A 493 38.80 0.50 13.72
N ASP A 494 40.01 0.61 14.30
CA ASP A 494 40.52 -0.38 15.26
C ASP A 494 39.79 -0.30 16.60
N GLN A 495 39.48 0.91 17.09
CA GLN A 495 38.66 1.09 18.31
C GLN A 495 37.22 0.59 18.12
N ALA A 496 36.63 0.83 16.94
CA ALA A 496 35.34 0.26 16.56
C ALA A 496 35.37 -1.28 16.52
N ALA A 497 36.44 -1.88 15.96
CA ALA A 497 36.63 -3.33 15.95
C ALA A 497 36.89 -3.89 17.37
N GLU A 498 37.61 -3.18 18.23
CA GLU A 498 37.79 -3.55 19.64
C GLU A 498 36.45 -3.52 20.40
N TYR A 499 35.62 -2.50 20.13
CA TYR A 499 34.29 -2.38 20.72
C TYR A 499 33.39 -3.56 20.31
N TYR A 500 33.37 -3.96 19.03
CA TYR A 500 32.62 -5.13 18.57
C TYR A 500 33.12 -6.47 19.14
N GLN A 501 34.44 -6.62 19.34
CA GLN A 501 34.99 -7.79 20.03
C GLN A 501 34.52 -7.84 21.49
N ARG A 502 34.66 -6.73 22.22
CA ARG A 502 34.31 -6.62 23.64
C ARG A 502 32.81 -6.76 23.92
N HIS A 503 31.95 -6.18 23.08
CA HIS A 503 30.53 -6.01 23.38
C HIS A 503 29.56 -6.80 22.49
N ALA A 504 29.98 -7.27 21.30
CA ALA A 504 29.12 -8.02 20.37
C ALA A 504 29.61 -9.46 20.08
N GLY A 505 30.67 -9.89 20.77
CA GLY A 505 31.26 -11.23 20.66
C GLY A 505 31.79 -11.55 19.26
N MET A 506 32.20 -10.54 18.49
CA MET A 506 32.74 -10.76 17.15
C MET A 506 34.21 -11.22 17.21
N SER A 507 34.61 -12.11 16.31
CA SER A 507 36.04 -12.39 16.08
C SER A 507 36.73 -11.17 15.46
N ALA A 508 38.02 -10.97 15.71
CA ALA A 508 38.76 -9.81 15.21
C ALA A 508 38.61 -9.54 13.69
N PRO A 509 38.66 -10.54 12.78
CA PRO A 509 38.44 -10.31 11.36
C PRO A 509 37.02 -9.82 11.03
N SER A 510 36.00 -10.41 11.67
CA SER A 510 34.60 -10.00 11.48
C SER A 510 34.32 -8.62 12.08
N ALA A 511 34.93 -8.30 13.22
CA ALA A 511 34.81 -7.01 13.88
C ALA A 511 35.42 -5.88 13.04
N LEU A 512 36.61 -6.10 12.47
CA LEU A 512 37.25 -5.13 11.56
C LEU A 512 36.47 -4.99 10.25
N ALA A 513 35.96 -6.09 9.68
CA ALA A 513 35.10 -6.04 8.50
C ALA A 513 33.79 -5.28 8.76
N GLU A 514 33.17 -5.47 9.93
CA GLU A 514 31.96 -4.74 10.34
C GLU A 514 32.23 -3.25 10.60
N ALA A 515 33.35 -2.89 11.22
CA ALA A 515 33.78 -1.50 11.41
C ALA A 515 34.04 -0.81 10.07
N ILE A 516 34.78 -1.45 9.17
CA ILE A 516 35.00 -0.96 7.80
C ILE A 516 33.67 -0.80 7.06
N LYS A 517 32.77 -1.78 7.13
CA LYS A 517 31.45 -1.69 6.49
C LYS A 517 30.64 -0.52 7.04
N ASN A 518 30.44 -0.44 8.34
CA ASN A 518 29.57 0.58 8.94
C ASN A 518 30.15 1.99 8.75
N SER A 519 31.49 2.15 8.77
CA SER A 519 32.14 3.44 8.46
C SER A 519 31.82 4.02 7.08
N MET A 520 31.26 3.23 6.15
CA MET A 520 30.87 3.67 4.81
C MET A 520 29.37 3.95 4.68
N PHE A 521 28.60 3.70 5.74
CA PHE A 521 27.14 3.71 5.74
C PHE A 521 26.61 4.52 6.96
N PRO A 522 26.84 5.85 6.99
CA PRO A 522 26.51 6.69 8.14
C PRO A 522 25.03 6.64 8.48
N GLY A 523 24.72 6.46 9.76
CA GLY A 523 23.36 6.39 10.30
C GLY A 523 22.65 5.06 10.04
N MET A 524 23.20 4.18 9.19
CA MET A 524 22.52 2.95 8.76
C MET A 524 22.62 1.80 9.79
N ALA A 525 23.27 2.00 10.93
CA ALA A 525 23.38 1.01 12.00
C ALA A 525 22.54 1.39 13.25
N VAL A 526 22.22 2.67 13.46
CA VAL A 526 21.25 3.07 14.51
C VAL A 526 19.79 2.70 14.17
N ILE A 527 19.45 2.56 12.88
CA ILE A 527 18.07 2.33 12.42
C ILE A 527 17.38 1.11 13.03
N TYR A 528 18.15 0.03 13.29
CA TYR A 528 17.64 -1.21 13.89
C TYR A 528 17.08 -0.94 15.29
N GLN A 529 17.87 -0.31 16.17
CA GLN A 529 17.47 -0.05 17.54
C GLN A 529 16.38 1.03 17.59
N VAL A 530 16.61 2.18 16.95
CA VAL A 530 15.68 3.32 17.02
C VAL A 530 14.32 2.98 16.40
N GLY A 531 14.31 2.21 15.31
CA GLY A 531 13.08 1.71 14.69
C GLY A 531 12.34 0.70 15.56
N THR A 532 13.05 -0.28 16.15
CA THR A 532 12.45 -1.28 17.04
C THR A 532 11.83 -0.62 18.27
N ASP A 533 12.55 0.30 18.91
CA ASP A 533 12.07 1.07 20.05
C ASP A 533 10.86 1.93 19.64
N ALA A 534 10.88 2.60 18.48
CA ALA A 534 9.76 3.43 18.03
C ALA A 534 8.46 2.62 17.83
N ILE A 535 8.55 1.40 17.26
CA ILE A 535 7.39 0.54 17.04
C ILE A 535 6.86 -0.03 18.37
N HIS A 536 7.75 -0.42 19.30
CA HIS A 536 7.32 -0.84 20.65
C HIS A 536 6.66 0.28 21.45
N HIS A 537 7.23 1.49 21.43
CA HIS A 537 6.61 2.65 22.06
C HIS A 537 5.24 2.94 21.42
N LEU A 538 5.12 2.94 20.09
CA LEU A 538 3.85 3.15 19.40
C LEU A 538 2.81 2.07 19.76
N ARG A 539 3.21 0.79 19.80
CA ARG A 539 2.35 -0.32 20.27
C ARG A 539 1.89 -0.12 21.71
N ALA A 540 2.80 0.25 22.61
CA ALA A 540 2.50 0.47 24.02
C ALA A 540 1.58 1.68 24.23
N ASP A 541 1.81 2.78 23.51
CA ASP A 541 0.97 3.98 23.53
C ASP A 541 -0.44 3.71 22.98
N MET A 542 -0.55 3.00 21.85
CA MET A 542 -1.85 2.60 21.31
C MET A 542 -2.57 1.63 22.24
N ALA A 543 -1.86 0.66 22.84
CA ALA A 543 -2.44 -0.24 23.83
C ALA A 543 -2.93 0.50 25.09
N ALA A 544 -2.19 1.50 25.57
CA ALA A 544 -2.59 2.33 26.71
C ALA A 544 -3.78 3.24 26.39
N ARG A 545 -3.85 3.81 25.18
CA ARG A 545 -4.93 4.72 24.75
C ARG A 545 -6.22 3.98 24.36
N LEU A 546 -6.12 2.78 23.80
CA LEU A 546 -7.26 1.96 23.38
C LEU A 546 -7.76 1.01 24.48
N GLY A 547 -6.87 0.60 25.40
CA GLY A 547 -7.22 -0.26 26.53
C GLY A 547 -7.73 -1.64 26.07
N PRO A 548 -8.87 -2.13 26.61
CA PRO A 548 -9.49 -3.37 26.14
C PRO A 548 -9.82 -3.42 24.64
N ARG A 549 -9.92 -2.26 23.98
CA ARG A 549 -10.18 -2.14 22.52
C ARG A 549 -8.91 -2.29 21.66
N PHE A 550 -7.73 -2.48 22.27
CA PHE A 550 -6.50 -2.67 21.50
C PHE A 550 -6.48 -4.06 20.84
N ASN A 551 -6.63 -4.09 19.52
CA ASN A 551 -6.39 -5.28 18.71
C ASN A 551 -4.97 -5.25 18.12
N LEU A 552 -4.20 -6.31 18.37
CA LEU A 552 -2.83 -6.43 17.90
C LEU A 552 -2.74 -6.63 16.39
N ARG A 553 -3.72 -7.34 15.79
CA ARG A 553 -3.83 -7.47 14.33
C ARG A 553 -4.04 -6.10 13.72
N ASP A 554 -5.07 -5.38 14.18
CA ASP A 554 -5.46 -4.09 13.60
C ASP A 554 -4.37 -3.04 13.77
N PHE A 555 -3.60 -3.08 14.88
CA PHE A 555 -2.43 -2.24 15.06
C PHE A 555 -1.34 -2.51 14.00
N HIS A 556 -0.97 -3.76 13.77
CA HIS A 556 0.02 -4.10 12.73
C HIS A 556 -0.53 -3.84 11.34
N ASP A 557 -1.75 -4.27 11.07
CA ASP A 557 -2.41 -4.06 9.79
C ASP A 557 -2.50 -2.56 9.50
N GLU A 558 -2.82 -1.67 10.44
CA GLU A 558 -2.82 -0.21 10.23
C GLU A 558 -1.40 0.38 10.03
N VAL A 559 -0.39 -0.09 10.79
CA VAL A 559 1.03 0.27 10.60
C VAL A 559 1.55 -0.15 9.20
N LEU A 560 0.83 -1.05 8.53
CA LEU A 560 1.18 -1.61 7.23
C LEU A 560 0.16 -1.29 6.09
N SER A 561 -1.10 -0.92 6.39
CA SER A 561 -2.23 -0.82 5.43
C SER A 561 -3.61 -0.47 6.07
N PHE A 562 -4.29 0.53 5.53
CA PHE A 562 -5.64 0.94 6.00
C PHE A 562 -6.75 -0.08 5.68
N ARG A 563 -6.94 -1.12 6.51
CA ARG A 563 -7.92 -2.23 6.28
C ARG A 563 -9.12 -2.28 7.25
N GLN A 564 -9.06 -1.64 8.41
CA GLN A 564 -9.92 -1.95 9.58
C GLN A 564 -11.45 -1.77 9.39
N VAL A 565 -11.87 -0.83 8.56
CA VAL A 565 -13.29 -0.44 8.47
C VAL A 565 -14.16 -1.44 7.68
N THR A 566 -13.57 -2.13 6.71
CA THR A 566 -14.27 -3.10 5.84
C THR A 566 -14.69 -4.34 6.63
N THR A 567 -13.81 -4.87 7.47
CA THR A 567 -14.09 -6.03 8.33
C THR A 567 -15.12 -5.70 9.41
N ALA A 568 -15.05 -4.49 9.99
CA ALA A 568 -16.01 -4.03 10.99
C ALA A 568 -17.43 -3.86 10.41
N LEU A 569 -17.57 -3.34 9.17
CA LEU A 569 -18.87 -3.27 8.50
C LEU A 569 -19.46 -4.65 8.21
N LEU A 570 -18.65 -5.57 7.68
CA LEU A 570 -19.05 -6.97 7.46
C LEU A 570 -19.46 -7.66 8.77
N GLY A 571 -18.82 -7.31 9.89
CA GLY A 571 -19.19 -7.80 11.23
C GLY A 571 -20.57 -7.34 11.69
N VAL A 572 -20.91 -6.06 11.46
CA VAL A 572 -22.23 -5.50 11.79
C VAL A 572 -23.32 -6.11 10.90
N ASP A 573 -23.03 -6.31 9.62
CA ASP A 573 -23.91 -7.01 8.68
C ASP A 573 -24.17 -8.47 9.12
N ALA A 574 -23.11 -9.21 9.46
CA ALA A 574 -23.23 -10.59 9.94
C ALA A 574 -24.08 -10.70 11.22
N LEU A 575 -23.89 -9.79 12.20
CA LEU A 575 -24.71 -9.73 13.41
C LEU A 575 -26.18 -9.41 13.09
N TYR A 576 -26.41 -8.44 12.21
CA TYR A 576 -27.77 -8.08 11.79
C TYR A 576 -28.51 -9.25 11.14
N ARG A 577 -27.89 -9.95 10.19
CA ARG A 577 -28.48 -11.10 9.49
C ARG A 577 -28.89 -12.21 10.46
N VAL A 578 -28.03 -12.50 11.46
CA VAL A 578 -28.28 -13.56 12.46
C VAL A 578 -29.43 -13.22 13.39
N GLU A 579 -29.56 -11.96 13.84
CA GLU A 579 -30.64 -11.58 14.77
C GLU A 579 -31.99 -11.29 14.07
N SER A 580 -31.96 -10.78 12.83
CA SER A 580 -33.18 -10.36 12.11
C SER A 580 -33.76 -11.42 11.18
N GLY A 581 -32.94 -12.33 10.64
CA GLY A 581 -33.32 -13.20 9.52
C GLY A 581 -33.43 -12.48 8.17
N ASP A 582 -32.94 -11.24 8.04
CA ASP A 582 -32.90 -10.48 6.77
C ASP A 582 -31.81 -11.06 5.84
N GLU A 583 -32.24 -11.79 4.79
CA GLU A 583 -31.32 -12.40 3.81
C GLU A 583 -30.67 -11.37 2.85
N ASP A 584 -31.23 -10.16 2.70
CA ASP A 584 -30.58 -9.08 1.92
C ASP A 584 -29.51 -8.37 2.76
N GLY A 585 -29.79 -8.12 4.04
CA GLY A 585 -28.90 -7.51 5.01
C GLY A 585 -28.52 -6.04 4.72
N LEU A 586 -27.42 -5.60 5.32
CA LEU A 586 -26.87 -4.24 5.18
C LEU A 586 -25.88 -4.16 4.04
N ALA A 587 -24.91 -5.09 4.02
CA ALA A 587 -23.94 -5.23 2.95
C ALA A 587 -24.59 -6.01 1.80
N VAL A 588 -25.42 -5.30 1.02
CA VAL A 588 -26.20 -5.86 -0.10
C VAL A 588 -25.33 -6.30 -1.29
N LEU A 589 -24.08 -5.85 -1.34
CA LEU A 589 -23.06 -6.38 -2.24
C LEU A 589 -21.69 -6.35 -1.57
N ASN A 590 -20.99 -7.49 -1.61
CA ASN A 590 -19.57 -7.59 -1.33
C ASN A 590 -18.82 -7.92 -2.63
N MET A 591 -17.89 -7.04 -3.03
CA MET A 591 -17.05 -7.18 -4.22
C MET A 591 -15.70 -7.85 -3.94
N ASP A 592 -15.43 -8.23 -2.69
CA ASP A 592 -14.32 -9.13 -2.35
C ASP A 592 -14.63 -10.57 -2.78
N THR A 593 -14.55 -10.82 -4.09
CA THR A 593 -14.71 -12.17 -4.67
C THR A 593 -13.49 -13.07 -4.42
N ALA A 594 -12.45 -12.57 -3.74
CA ALA A 594 -11.24 -13.32 -3.40
C ALA A 594 -11.28 -13.87 -1.96
N GLY A 595 -12.08 -13.26 -1.07
CA GLY A 595 -12.15 -13.61 0.34
C GLY A 595 -10.99 -13.04 1.17
N GLU A 596 -10.42 -11.90 0.76
CA GLU A 596 -9.41 -11.17 1.54
C GLU A 596 -9.94 -10.69 2.91
N PHE A 597 -11.25 -10.44 3.03
CA PHE A 597 -11.87 -9.81 4.20
C PHE A 597 -12.91 -10.73 4.85
N SER A 598 -12.64 -11.11 6.10
CA SER A 598 -13.61 -11.81 6.97
C SER A 598 -14.38 -10.81 7.86
N PRO A 599 -15.66 -11.06 8.18
CA PRO A 599 -16.41 -10.27 9.16
C PRO A 599 -15.72 -10.19 10.54
N GLU A 600 -15.72 -9.02 11.17
CA GLU A 600 -15.34 -8.87 12.59
C GLU A 600 -16.44 -9.50 13.48
N VAL A 601 -16.07 -10.43 14.37
CA VAL A 601 -17.06 -11.22 15.12
C VAL A 601 -17.56 -10.46 16.36
N PHE A 602 -18.69 -9.75 16.23
CA PHE A 602 -19.36 -9.09 17.35
C PHE A 602 -20.31 -10.05 18.08
N ALA A 603 -20.02 -10.32 19.36
CA ALA A 603 -20.90 -11.13 20.21
C ALA A 603 -22.12 -10.36 20.76
N THR A 604 -22.14 -9.03 20.63
CA THR A 604 -23.27 -8.16 21.01
C THR A 604 -23.24 -6.84 20.22
N TRP A 605 -24.39 -6.17 20.12
CA TRP A 605 -24.49 -4.80 19.64
C TRP A 605 -23.68 -3.77 20.45
N GLU A 606 -23.36 -4.03 21.73
CA GLU A 606 -22.51 -3.11 22.51
C GLU A 606 -21.05 -3.16 22.02
N ALA A 607 -20.53 -4.34 21.69
CA ALA A 607 -19.19 -4.50 21.13
C ALA A 607 -19.07 -3.81 19.76
N ALA A 608 -20.08 -3.98 18.89
CA ALA A 608 -20.16 -3.26 17.62
C ALA A 608 -20.20 -1.73 17.84
N ARG A 609 -21.01 -1.25 18.80
CA ARG A 609 -21.10 0.18 19.14
C ARG A 609 -19.76 0.73 19.64
N GLU A 610 -19.04 -0.03 20.46
CA GLU A 610 -17.72 0.35 20.97
C GLU A 610 -16.66 0.38 19.85
N ARG A 611 -16.65 -0.60 18.93
CA ARG A 611 -15.76 -0.62 17.77
C ARG A 611 -15.99 0.58 16.86
N PHE A 612 -17.23 0.88 16.49
CA PHE A 612 -17.54 2.04 15.64
C PHE A 612 -17.35 3.39 16.36
N THR A 613 -17.49 3.45 17.68
CA THR A 613 -17.06 4.63 18.47
C THR A 613 -15.52 4.75 18.50
N GLY A 614 -14.78 3.65 18.35
CA GLY A 614 -13.35 3.67 18.02
C GLY A 614 -13.10 4.28 16.65
N LEU A 615 -13.63 3.65 15.61
CA LEU A 615 -13.47 4.06 14.21
C LEU A 615 -13.86 5.53 13.96
N GLN A 616 -14.89 6.08 14.63
CA GLN A 616 -15.25 7.50 14.53
C GLN A 616 -14.16 8.45 15.09
N ARG A 617 -13.43 8.03 16.13
CA ARG A 617 -12.31 8.79 16.72
C ARG A 617 -11.03 8.61 15.90
N GLU A 618 -10.77 7.40 15.42
CA GLU A 618 -9.68 7.09 14.49
C GLU A 618 -9.88 7.87 13.16
N ALA A 619 -11.11 7.97 12.66
CA ALA A 619 -11.48 8.77 11.49
C ALA A 619 -11.17 10.27 11.64
N ALA A 620 -11.20 10.84 12.85
CA ALA A 620 -10.77 12.23 13.07
C ALA A 620 -9.27 12.43 12.84
N GLY A 621 -8.46 11.38 13.04
CA GLY A 621 -7.04 11.31 12.66
C GLY A 621 -6.80 10.94 11.20
N LEU A 622 -7.83 10.59 10.41
CA LEU A 622 -7.65 10.41 8.97
C LEU A 622 -7.44 11.75 8.28
N LEU A 623 -6.69 11.70 7.19
CA LEU A 623 -5.96 12.88 6.75
C LEU A 623 -6.84 13.80 5.85
N GLU A 624 -7.66 13.28 4.92
CA GLU A 624 -8.00 13.98 3.64
C GLU A 624 -9.47 14.48 3.56
N PRO A 625 -9.87 15.53 2.76
CA PRO A 625 -11.16 16.55 3.47
C PRO A 625 -12.50 15.77 3.54
N ASP A 626 -12.51 14.64 2.82
CA ASP A 626 -13.59 13.82 2.33
C ASP A 626 -13.52 12.46 3.03
N ARG A 627 -12.34 11.86 3.18
CA ARG A 627 -12.13 10.61 3.92
C ARG A 627 -12.42 10.80 5.39
N ARG A 628 -11.91 11.89 6.01
CA ARG A 628 -12.20 12.24 7.41
C ARG A 628 -13.70 12.41 7.65
N VAL A 629 -14.37 13.17 6.77
CA VAL A 629 -15.81 13.47 6.89
C VAL A 629 -16.65 12.23 6.56
N TYR A 630 -16.31 11.48 5.50
CA TYR A 630 -16.98 10.25 5.11
C TYR A 630 -16.90 9.19 6.20
N TYR A 631 -15.71 8.87 6.71
CA TYR A 631 -15.57 7.83 7.72
C TYR A 631 -16.19 8.22 9.07
N ARG A 632 -16.20 9.52 9.41
CA ARG A 632 -17.00 10.02 10.52
C ARG A 632 -18.50 9.80 10.26
N HIS A 633 -19.02 10.23 9.11
CA HIS A 633 -20.45 10.07 8.76
C HIS A 633 -20.85 8.59 8.67
N LEU A 634 -20.02 7.73 8.09
CA LEU A 634 -20.20 6.28 8.02
C LEU A 634 -20.29 5.69 9.42
N ALA A 635 -19.35 6.02 10.31
CA ALA A 635 -19.40 5.54 11.69
C ALA A 635 -20.62 6.08 12.44
N GLU A 636 -21.03 7.32 12.20
CA GLU A 636 -22.26 7.91 12.73
C GLU A 636 -23.52 7.19 12.21
N SER A 637 -23.56 6.80 10.93
CA SER A 637 -24.62 5.98 10.36
C SER A 637 -24.68 4.59 10.98
N THR A 638 -23.54 3.91 11.09
CA THR A 638 -23.47 2.56 11.68
C THR A 638 -23.80 2.62 13.18
N LEU A 639 -23.38 3.65 13.91
CA LEU A 639 -23.77 3.87 15.31
C LEU A 639 -25.27 4.14 15.45
N ALA A 640 -25.87 4.94 14.56
CA ALA A 640 -27.32 5.15 14.54
C ALA A 640 -28.08 3.86 14.21
N PHE A 641 -27.57 3.04 13.28
CA PHE A 641 -28.13 1.74 12.94
C PHE A 641 -28.07 0.76 14.12
N ILE A 642 -26.91 0.66 14.78
CA ILE A 642 -26.72 -0.16 15.97
C ILE A 642 -27.69 0.27 17.08
N GLU A 643 -27.88 1.57 17.30
CA GLU A 643 -28.82 2.06 18.32
C GLU A 643 -30.30 1.88 17.92
N TRP A 644 -30.62 1.90 16.62
CA TRP A 644 -31.94 1.50 16.10
C TRP A 644 -32.25 0.04 16.40
N GLN A 645 -31.31 -0.89 16.19
CA GLN A 645 -31.48 -2.29 16.56
C GLN A 645 -31.60 -2.47 18.08
N ARG A 646 -30.79 -1.76 18.88
CA ARG A 646 -30.76 -1.90 20.36
C ARG A 646 -32.00 -1.40 21.08
N ARG A 647 -32.61 -0.29 20.63
CA ARG A 647 -33.71 0.38 21.37
C ARG A 647 -34.75 1.06 20.50
N GLY A 648 -34.65 0.96 19.18
CA GLY A 648 -35.44 1.75 18.24
C GLY A 648 -34.96 3.19 18.09
N LEU A 649 -35.32 3.80 16.96
CA LEU A 649 -35.17 5.22 16.66
C LEU A 649 -36.44 5.71 15.97
N THR A 650 -36.84 6.96 16.22
CA THR A 650 -37.93 7.58 15.44
C THR A 650 -37.56 7.63 13.96
N PHE A 651 -38.53 7.60 13.06
CA PHE A 651 -38.25 7.57 11.63
C PHE A 651 -37.42 8.78 11.16
N GLY A 652 -37.73 9.99 11.67
CA GLY A 652 -36.90 11.17 11.42
C GLY A 652 -35.45 11.02 11.92
N SER A 653 -35.25 10.40 13.08
CA SER A 653 -33.90 10.10 13.60
C SER A 653 -33.14 9.08 12.74
N GLN A 654 -33.84 8.13 12.10
CA GLN A 654 -33.25 7.21 11.13
C GLN A 654 -32.77 7.96 9.89
N LEU A 655 -33.57 8.88 9.34
CA LEU A 655 -33.16 9.69 8.17
C LEU A 655 -31.90 10.53 8.44
N THR A 656 -31.88 11.26 9.57
CA THR A 656 -30.71 12.09 9.94
C THR A 656 -29.49 11.26 10.31
N GLY A 657 -29.68 10.08 10.94
CA GLY A 657 -28.59 9.23 11.41
C GLY A 657 -28.00 8.37 10.29
N PHE A 658 -28.84 7.64 9.56
CA PHE A 658 -28.42 6.71 8.52
C PHE A 658 -27.87 7.45 7.30
N LEU A 659 -28.63 8.41 6.75
CA LEU A 659 -28.37 9.01 5.44
C LEU A 659 -27.78 10.44 5.50
N HIS A 660 -27.74 11.06 6.69
CA HIS A 660 -27.31 12.45 6.89
C HIS A 660 -28.13 13.46 6.06
N VAL A 661 -29.45 13.20 5.92
CA VAL A 661 -30.42 14.07 5.23
C VAL A 661 -31.42 14.68 6.22
N PRO A 662 -32.08 15.81 5.88
CA PRO A 662 -33.17 16.36 6.68
C PRO A 662 -34.31 15.35 6.92
N ALA A 663 -34.87 15.37 8.13
CA ALA A 663 -36.02 14.56 8.52
C ALA A 663 -37.35 15.17 8.03
N GLU A 664 -37.46 15.40 6.72
CA GLU A 664 -38.58 16.07 6.08
C GLU A 664 -38.96 15.37 4.76
N GLU A 665 -40.23 15.40 4.36
CA GLU A 665 -40.66 14.92 3.04
C GLU A 665 -40.31 15.92 1.92
N ALA A 666 -40.29 15.46 0.68
CA ALA A 666 -40.04 16.29 -0.51
C ALA A 666 -40.92 17.56 -0.50
N PRO A 667 -40.34 18.78 -0.58
CA PRO A 667 -41.11 20.02 -0.45
C PRO A 667 -42.24 20.13 -1.48
N ALA A 668 -43.46 20.40 -1.00
CA ALA A 668 -44.63 20.50 -1.87
C ALA A 668 -44.45 21.51 -3.01
N ALA A 669 -43.75 22.63 -2.78
CA ALA A 669 -43.44 23.62 -3.81
C ALA A 669 -42.52 23.08 -4.94
N GLU A 670 -41.61 22.14 -4.64
CA GLU A 670 -40.77 21.48 -5.65
C GLU A 670 -41.59 20.44 -6.44
N LEU A 671 -42.45 19.67 -5.76
CA LEU A 671 -43.39 18.76 -6.42
C LEU A 671 -44.38 19.50 -7.32
N ASP A 672 -44.82 20.70 -6.92
CA ASP A 672 -45.70 21.57 -7.69
C ASP A 672 -44.97 22.15 -8.91
N PHE A 673 -43.71 22.57 -8.75
CA PHE A 673 -42.85 23.01 -9.85
C PHE A 673 -42.61 21.89 -10.88
N VAL A 674 -42.27 20.68 -10.45
CA VAL A 674 -42.06 19.53 -11.34
C VAL A 674 -43.35 19.17 -12.11
N ARG A 675 -44.53 19.29 -11.47
CA ARG A 675 -45.82 19.14 -12.18
C ARG A 675 -46.10 20.26 -13.19
N ALA A 676 -45.64 21.49 -12.93
CA ALA A 676 -45.75 22.60 -13.88
C ALA A 676 -44.83 22.41 -15.10
N GLU A 677 -43.58 21.99 -14.91
CA GLU A 677 -42.65 21.71 -16.02
C GLU A 677 -43.13 20.52 -16.86
N LEU A 678 -43.61 19.44 -16.23
CA LEU A 678 -44.27 18.33 -16.93
C LEU A 678 -45.45 18.83 -17.79
N ARG A 679 -46.27 19.75 -17.25
CA ARG A 679 -47.39 20.33 -17.99
C ARG A 679 -46.92 21.11 -19.22
N VAL A 680 -45.87 21.94 -19.09
CA VAL A 680 -45.31 22.72 -20.20
C VAL A 680 -44.75 21.82 -21.30
N LEU A 681 -44.05 20.74 -20.96
CA LEU A 681 -43.55 19.77 -21.95
C LEU A 681 -44.69 19.01 -22.64
N LEU A 682 -45.69 18.55 -21.90
CA LEU A 682 -46.80 17.76 -22.45
C LEU A 682 -47.77 18.61 -23.29
N ASP A 683 -48.00 19.87 -22.92
CA ASP A 683 -48.69 20.85 -23.77
C ASP A 683 -47.91 21.10 -25.07
N ARG A 684 -46.58 21.30 -24.99
CA ARG A 684 -45.72 21.48 -26.19
C ARG A 684 -45.72 20.26 -27.11
N ALA A 685 -45.75 19.06 -26.54
CA ALA A 685 -45.83 17.79 -27.28
C ALA A 685 -47.25 17.46 -27.79
N GLY A 686 -48.25 18.31 -27.51
CA GLY A 686 -49.60 18.22 -28.07
C GLY A 686 -50.54 17.23 -27.37
N TYR A 687 -50.24 16.84 -26.13
CA TYR A 687 -51.12 15.94 -25.37
C TYR A 687 -52.36 16.69 -24.84
N PRO A 688 -53.60 16.20 -25.07
CA PRO A 688 -54.82 16.87 -24.62
C PRO A 688 -55.20 16.53 -23.16
N GLY A 689 -56.02 17.38 -22.54
CA GLY A 689 -56.63 17.15 -21.23
C GLY A 689 -55.93 17.87 -20.07
N ASP A 690 -56.17 17.40 -18.84
CA ASP A 690 -55.41 17.79 -17.64
C ASP A 690 -54.07 17.02 -17.55
N LEU A 691 -53.22 17.36 -16.57
CA LEU A 691 -51.90 16.73 -16.43
C LEU A 691 -51.95 15.21 -16.25
N ARG A 692 -52.96 14.66 -15.56
CA ARG A 692 -53.09 13.20 -15.37
C ARG A 692 -53.53 12.53 -16.67
N ALA A 693 -54.45 13.14 -17.42
CA ALA A 693 -54.85 12.67 -18.74
C ALA A 693 -53.69 12.71 -19.74
N GLN A 694 -52.89 13.79 -19.73
CA GLN A 694 -51.69 13.91 -20.56
C GLN A 694 -50.63 12.86 -20.22
N CYS A 695 -50.31 12.68 -18.93
CA CYS A 695 -49.37 11.67 -18.48
C CYS A 695 -49.82 10.25 -18.86
N ALA A 696 -51.11 9.93 -18.74
CA ALA A 696 -51.65 8.64 -19.16
C ALA A 696 -51.57 8.43 -20.69
N ALA A 697 -51.85 9.46 -21.49
CA ALA A 697 -51.72 9.40 -22.95
C ALA A 697 -50.25 9.32 -23.40
N TRP A 698 -49.33 9.96 -22.69
CA TRP A 698 -47.88 9.87 -22.90
C TRP A 698 -47.35 8.47 -22.57
N GLU A 699 -47.73 7.93 -21.40
CA GLU A 699 -47.38 6.58 -20.98
C GLU A 699 -47.92 5.53 -21.96
N ALA A 700 -49.18 5.65 -22.40
CA ALA A 700 -49.78 4.75 -23.38
C ALA A 700 -49.08 4.77 -24.75
N ARG A 701 -48.54 5.92 -25.18
CA ARG A 701 -47.78 6.04 -26.44
C ARG A 701 -46.39 5.41 -26.35
N HIS A 702 -45.74 5.49 -25.20
CA HIS A 702 -44.34 5.09 -25.02
C HIS A 702 -44.16 3.74 -24.32
N ARG A 703 -45.26 3.08 -23.93
CA ARG A 703 -45.28 1.77 -23.28
C ARG A 703 -44.58 0.70 -24.12
N VAL A 704 -43.77 -0.12 -23.46
CA VAL A 704 -43.18 -1.35 -24.00
C VAL A 704 -43.98 -2.55 -23.44
N SER A 705 -44.15 -3.63 -24.21
CA SER A 705 -44.79 -4.84 -23.69
C SER A 705 -43.85 -5.59 -22.74
N ALA A 706 -44.38 -6.36 -21.79
CA ALA A 706 -43.56 -7.13 -20.86
C ALA A 706 -42.67 -8.19 -21.57
N GLU A 707 -43.09 -8.64 -22.76
CA GLU A 707 -42.33 -9.57 -23.62
C GLU A 707 -41.16 -8.85 -24.33
N ASP A 708 -41.37 -7.59 -24.76
CA ASP A 708 -40.36 -6.77 -25.44
C ASP A 708 -39.33 -6.14 -24.49
N VAL A 709 -39.68 -5.93 -23.21
CA VAL A 709 -38.84 -5.25 -22.20
C VAL A 709 -37.39 -5.80 -22.17
N PRO A 710 -37.14 -7.12 -22.10
CA PRO A 710 -35.76 -7.65 -22.09
C PRO A 710 -35.01 -7.49 -23.41
N ALA A 711 -35.69 -7.25 -24.55
CA ALA A 711 -35.04 -6.92 -25.81
C ALA A 711 -34.67 -5.43 -25.87
N VAL A 712 -35.64 -4.56 -25.57
CA VAL A 712 -35.45 -3.10 -25.57
C VAL A 712 -34.42 -2.65 -24.53
N LEU A 713 -34.40 -3.25 -23.33
CA LEU A 713 -33.40 -2.90 -22.33
C LEU A 713 -31.97 -3.30 -22.75
N ARG A 714 -31.79 -4.42 -23.47
CA ARG A 714 -30.47 -4.80 -24.03
C ARG A 714 -30.01 -3.86 -25.16
N GLU A 715 -30.92 -3.44 -26.02
CA GLU A 715 -30.66 -2.42 -27.06
C GLU A 715 -30.14 -1.10 -26.44
N LEU A 716 -30.75 -0.69 -25.33
CA LEU A 716 -30.40 0.54 -24.61
C LEU A 716 -29.14 0.39 -23.76
N LEU A 717 -28.89 -0.78 -23.15
CA LEU A 717 -27.65 -1.08 -22.43
C LEU A 717 -26.42 -1.03 -23.35
N GLN A 718 -26.53 -1.45 -24.63
CA GLN A 718 -25.43 -1.30 -25.58
C GLN A 718 -25.19 0.18 -25.93
N GLN A 719 -26.24 0.97 -26.18
CA GLN A 719 -26.11 2.41 -26.40
C GLN A 719 -25.52 3.14 -25.18
N ALA A 720 -25.80 2.65 -23.97
CA ALA A 720 -25.24 3.16 -22.72
C ALA A 720 -23.74 2.80 -22.58
N TRP A 721 -23.35 1.56 -22.92
CA TRP A 721 -21.95 1.13 -23.01
C TRP A 721 -21.17 2.02 -23.98
N ASP A 722 -21.65 2.13 -25.23
CA ASP A 722 -20.95 2.83 -26.30
C ASP A 722 -20.74 4.32 -25.97
N ARG A 723 -21.74 4.97 -25.36
CA ARG A 723 -21.61 6.36 -24.87
C ARG A 723 -20.69 6.50 -23.66
N THR A 724 -20.58 5.48 -22.80
CA THR A 724 -19.70 5.50 -21.63
C THR A 724 -18.24 5.42 -22.07
N GLU A 725 -17.91 4.50 -22.98
CA GLU A 725 -16.61 4.41 -23.65
C GLU A 725 -16.25 5.71 -24.40
N GLU A 726 -17.17 6.27 -25.19
CA GLU A 726 -16.94 7.49 -25.98
C GLU A 726 -16.68 8.73 -25.09
N ARG A 727 -17.43 8.89 -23.98
CA ARG A 727 -17.59 10.20 -23.31
C ARG A 727 -17.09 10.27 -21.87
N LEU A 728 -16.92 9.14 -21.20
CA LEU A 728 -16.73 9.12 -19.75
C LEU A 728 -15.41 8.44 -19.37
N ILE A 729 -15.31 7.14 -19.58
CA ILE A 729 -14.15 6.33 -19.20
C ILE A 729 -14.22 4.95 -19.89
N PRO A 730 -13.07 4.37 -20.32
CA PRO A 730 -13.04 2.98 -20.77
C PRO A 730 -13.47 2.01 -19.67
N ILE A 731 -14.25 1.01 -20.04
CA ILE A 731 -14.80 0.01 -19.12
C ILE A 731 -13.81 -1.17 -19.07
N PRO A 732 -13.32 -1.61 -17.89
CA PRO A 732 -12.33 -2.69 -17.79
C PRO A 732 -12.97 -4.08 -17.93
N ALA A 733 -13.73 -4.29 -19.01
CA ALA A 733 -14.40 -5.52 -19.39
C ALA A 733 -14.59 -5.59 -20.92
N PRO A 734 -14.74 -6.80 -21.50
CA PRO A 734 -15.26 -6.93 -22.85
C PRO A 734 -16.72 -6.45 -22.93
N PRO A 735 -17.21 -5.96 -24.09
CA PRO A 735 -18.58 -5.49 -24.26
C PRO A 735 -19.63 -6.41 -23.65
N SER A 736 -20.52 -5.82 -22.85
CA SER A 736 -21.53 -6.43 -21.96
C SER A 736 -21.02 -7.19 -20.72
N ASP A 737 -19.76 -7.61 -20.61
CA ASP A 737 -19.23 -8.45 -19.51
C ASP A 737 -20.09 -9.69 -19.15
N GLY A 738 -20.86 -10.22 -20.12
CA GLY A 738 -21.83 -11.30 -19.92
C GLY A 738 -23.14 -10.90 -19.23
N MET A 739 -23.39 -9.60 -19.05
CA MET A 739 -24.57 -9.03 -18.39
C MET A 739 -25.88 -9.45 -19.08
N ARG A 740 -26.73 -10.16 -18.34
CA ARG A 740 -28.04 -10.64 -18.78
C ARG A 740 -29.15 -9.70 -18.28
N VAL A 741 -30.29 -9.67 -18.98
CA VAL A 741 -31.51 -9.02 -18.50
C VAL A 741 -32.53 -10.11 -18.18
N ALA A 742 -33.04 -10.14 -16.94
CA ALA A 742 -33.97 -11.14 -16.45
C ALA A 742 -35.29 -10.48 -15.98
N PRO A 743 -36.44 -10.77 -16.61
CA PRO A 743 -37.72 -10.25 -16.16
C PRO A 743 -38.14 -10.91 -14.84
N VAL A 744 -38.58 -10.10 -13.87
CA VAL A 744 -39.06 -10.51 -12.55
C VAL A 744 -40.41 -9.86 -12.23
N SER A 745 -41.11 -10.38 -11.21
CA SER A 745 -42.44 -9.95 -10.77
C SER A 745 -42.57 -10.22 -9.27
N GLY A 746 -43.42 -9.45 -8.57
CA GLY A 746 -43.65 -9.56 -7.13
C GLY A 746 -42.54 -8.93 -6.25
N VAL A 747 -41.61 -8.19 -6.85
CA VAL A 747 -40.45 -7.59 -6.14
C VAL A 747 -40.67 -6.10 -5.80
N ALA A 748 -39.97 -5.62 -4.77
CA ALA A 748 -40.09 -4.25 -4.24
C ALA A 748 -39.24 -3.19 -4.97
N PHE A 749 -38.44 -3.58 -5.97
CA PHE A 749 -37.61 -2.69 -6.79
C PHE A 749 -38.14 -2.59 -8.24
N ASN A 750 -37.75 -1.55 -8.99
CA ASN A 750 -38.10 -1.42 -10.42
C ASN A 750 -37.12 -2.20 -11.31
N ALA A 751 -35.83 -2.09 -11.01
CA ALA A 751 -34.78 -2.98 -11.50
C ALA A 751 -33.73 -3.19 -10.38
N ARG A 752 -32.76 -4.07 -10.61
CA ARG A 752 -31.61 -4.31 -9.73
C ARG A 752 -30.43 -4.91 -10.48
N CYS A 753 -29.26 -4.31 -10.38
CA CYS A 753 -27.98 -4.87 -10.80
C CYS A 753 -27.49 -5.95 -9.81
N ASP A 754 -27.69 -7.23 -10.13
CA ASP A 754 -26.90 -8.31 -9.54
C ASP A 754 -25.53 -8.36 -10.22
N TYR A 755 -24.60 -7.63 -9.60
CA TYR A 755 -23.23 -7.52 -10.08
C TYR A 755 -22.51 -8.88 -10.14
N LEU A 756 -22.75 -9.78 -9.18
CA LEU A 756 -22.02 -11.05 -9.08
C LEU A 756 -22.56 -12.11 -10.05
N ALA A 757 -23.88 -12.19 -10.22
CA ALA A 757 -24.49 -13.09 -11.22
C ALA A 757 -24.38 -12.56 -12.65
N ARG A 758 -23.84 -11.35 -12.86
CA ARG A 758 -23.84 -10.61 -14.13
C ARG A 758 -25.27 -10.56 -14.71
N GLN A 759 -26.19 -10.00 -13.94
CA GLN A 759 -27.61 -9.91 -14.29
C GLN A 759 -28.23 -8.58 -13.85
N ILE A 760 -29.11 -8.01 -14.68
CA ILE A 760 -30.04 -6.96 -14.28
C ILE A 760 -31.43 -7.60 -14.19
N ASP A 761 -31.96 -7.67 -12.99
CA ASP A 761 -33.36 -8.05 -12.75
C ASP A 761 -34.24 -6.84 -13.11
N ILE A 762 -35.24 -7.02 -13.98
CA ILE A 762 -36.16 -5.95 -14.42
C ILE A 762 -37.60 -6.32 -14.03
N ASN A 763 -38.23 -5.52 -13.18
CA ASN A 763 -39.59 -5.78 -12.71
C ASN A 763 -40.62 -5.40 -13.78
N THR A 764 -41.42 -6.37 -14.24
CA THR A 764 -42.43 -6.16 -15.29
C THR A 764 -43.83 -5.82 -14.76
N ASP A 765 -44.04 -5.72 -13.44
CA ASP A 765 -45.34 -5.34 -12.86
C ASP A 765 -45.71 -3.86 -13.10
N PRO A 766 -44.79 -2.88 -12.99
CA PRO A 766 -45.06 -1.48 -13.32
C PRO A 766 -45.24 -1.27 -14.83
N ILE A 767 -45.93 -0.20 -15.23
CA ILE A 767 -45.96 0.20 -16.64
C ILE A 767 -44.60 0.79 -17.04
N LEU A 768 -43.85 0.03 -17.85
CA LEU A 768 -42.55 0.43 -18.39
C LEU A 768 -42.70 1.11 -19.76
N THR A 769 -41.95 2.20 -19.96
CA THR A 769 -41.89 2.98 -21.21
C THR A 769 -40.48 2.91 -21.82
N ARG A 770 -40.30 3.17 -23.12
CA ARG A 770 -38.95 3.18 -23.72
C ARG A 770 -38.02 4.25 -23.10
N PRO A 771 -38.46 5.49 -22.80
CA PRO A 771 -37.68 6.44 -22.00
C PRO A 771 -37.38 5.92 -20.58
N GLY A 772 -38.33 5.21 -19.94
CA GLY A 772 -38.11 4.59 -18.63
C GLY A 772 -37.03 3.51 -18.66
N LEU A 773 -37.06 2.63 -19.66
CA LEU A 773 -36.01 1.62 -19.88
C LEU A 773 -34.65 2.25 -20.21
N LYS A 774 -34.62 3.42 -20.86
CA LYS A 774 -33.39 4.17 -21.15
C LYS A 774 -32.74 4.69 -19.87
N HIS A 775 -33.54 5.19 -18.94
CA HIS A 775 -33.08 5.55 -17.60
C HIS A 775 -32.59 4.31 -16.83
N LEU A 776 -33.32 3.19 -16.85
CA LEU A 776 -32.88 1.96 -16.17
C LEU A 776 -31.60 1.36 -16.79
N ALA A 777 -31.36 1.54 -18.09
CA ALA A 777 -30.11 1.15 -18.75
C ALA A 777 -28.89 1.92 -18.23
N VAL A 778 -29.05 3.21 -17.89
CA VAL A 778 -27.95 3.99 -17.29
C VAL A 778 -27.84 3.78 -15.78
N HIS A 779 -28.96 3.62 -15.08
CA HIS A 779 -29.02 3.45 -13.62
C HIS A 779 -28.42 2.11 -13.17
N GLU A 780 -28.88 0.99 -13.74
CA GLU A 780 -28.35 -0.34 -13.39
C GLU A 780 -27.05 -0.69 -14.12
N GLY A 781 -26.88 -0.15 -15.34
CA GLY A 781 -25.78 -0.47 -16.25
C GLY A 781 -24.69 0.60 -16.26
N TYR A 782 -24.79 1.51 -17.22
CA TYR A 782 -23.68 2.35 -17.67
C TYR A 782 -24.13 3.83 -17.80
N PRO A 783 -23.63 4.77 -16.98
CA PRO A 783 -22.46 4.67 -16.12
C PRO A 783 -22.80 4.35 -14.65
N GLY A 784 -24.01 3.89 -14.34
CA GLY A 784 -24.48 3.61 -12.98
C GLY A 784 -23.90 2.36 -12.35
N HIS A 785 -24.75 1.57 -11.68
CA HIS A 785 -24.34 0.56 -10.71
C HIS A 785 -23.33 -0.47 -11.23
N TYR A 786 -23.53 -1.10 -12.40
CA TYR A 786 -22.54 -2.04 -12.92
C TYR A 786 -21.16 -1.37 -13.10
N LEU A 787 -21.08 -0.19 -13.73
CA LEU A 787 -19.80 0.50 -13.91
C LEU A 787 -19.18 0.92 -12.56
N GLN A 788 -20.02 1.41 -11.65
CA GLN A 788 -19.64 1.80 -10.30
C GLN A 788 -18.97 0.65 -9.53
N PHE A 789 -19.58 -0.54 -9.56
CA PHE A 789 -19.02 -1.73 -8.96
C PHE A 789 -17.77 -2.23 -9.70
N LYS A 790 -17.80 -2.22 -11.04
CA LYS A 790 -16.69 -2.70 -11.89
C LYS A 790 -15.41 -1.89 -11.68
N LEU A 791 -15.50 -0.56 -11.66
CA LEU A 791 -14.33 0.30 -11.43
C LEU A 791 -13.79 0.13 -10.00
N ARG A 792 -14.65 -0.06 -8.99
CA ARG A 792 -14.21 -0.32 -7.60
C ARG A 792 -13.51 -1.66 -7.43
N GLU A 793 -14.06 -2.73 -8.00
CA GLU A 793 -13.44 -4.07 -8.01
C GLU A 793 -12.07 -4.03 -8.70
N THR A 794 -11.98 -3.40 -9.88
CA THR A 794 -10.74 -3.31 -10.67
C THR A 794 -9.69 -2.45 -9.97
N TRP A 795 -10.03 -1.21 -9.60
CA TRP A 795 -9.06 -0.28 -8.99
C TRP A 795 -8.60 -0.74 -7.60
N TYR A 796 -9.40 -1.49 -6.84
CA TYR A 796 -8.90 -2.13 -5.61
C TYR A 796 -7.79 -3.15 -5.90
N ARG A 797 -7.97 -4.02 -6.92
CA ARG A 797 -6.96 -5.02 -7.31
C ARG A 797 -5.70 -4.39 -7.88
N GLU A 798 -5.83 -3.25 -8.57
CA GLU A 798 -4.71 -2.43 -9.05
C GLU A 798 -4.01 -1.63 -7.93
N GLY A 799 -4.58 -1.58 -6.72
CA GLY A 799 -4.07 -0.77 -5.60
C GLY A 799 -4.36 0.73 -5.72
N THR A 800 -5.17 1.15 -6.69
CA THR A 800 -5.53 2.55 -6.97
C THR A 800 -6.83 3.00 -6.27
N ALA A 801 -7.62 2.07 -5.71
CA ALA A 801 -8.78 2.34 -4.85
C ALA A 801 -8.69 1.60 -3.49
N PRO A 802 -9.26 2.15 -2.42
CA PRO A 802 -9.19 1.60 -1.07
C PRO A 802 -10.26 0.52 -0.79
N ALA A 803 -9.99 -0.35 0.19
CA ALA A 803 -10.80 -1.53 0.52
C ALA A 803 -12.24 -1.23 0.99
N ASP A 804 -12.57 0.00 1.39
CA ASP A 804 -13.96 0.37 1.71
C ASP A 804 -14.84 0.51 0.47
N GLY A 805 -14.24 0.69 -0.72
CA GLY A 805 -14.96 0.66 -2.00
C GLY A 805 -15.50 -0.71 -2.39
N LEU A 806 -15.11 -1.79 -1.71
CA LEU A 806 -15.56 -3.16 -1.99
C LEU A 806 -16.96 -3.49 -1.46
N LEU A 807 -17.58 -2.62 -0.65
CA LEU A 807 -18.89 -2.87 -0.05
C LEU A 807 -19.95 -1.89 -0.56
N SER A 808 -21.11 -2.40 -0.99
CA SER A 808 -22.33 -1.60 -1.09
C SER A 808 -23.14 -1.81 0.19
N VAL A 809 -23.36 -0.73 0.95
CA VAL A 809 -23.99 -0.82 2.29
C VAL A 809 -25.16 0.18 2.40
N VAL A 810 -26.36 -0.36 2.60
CA VAL A 810 -27.57 0.44 2.80
C VAL A 810 -27.65 1.04 4.20
N ASN A 811 -28.48 2.08 4.37
CA ASN A 811 -28.61 2.84 5.62
C ASN A 811 -27.27 3.45 6.09
N THR A 812 -26.39 3.79 5.15
CA THR A 812 -25.14 4.51 5.41
C THR A 812 -25.13 5.88 4.75
N ALA A 813 -24.23 6.75 5.20
CA ALA A 813 -23.99 8.05 4.58
C ALA A 813 -23.67 7.97 3.08
N SER A 814 -23.25 6.80 2.58
CA SER A 814 -23.00 6.55 1.16
C SER A 814 -24.23 6.22 0.33
N SER A 815 -25.32 5.74 0.94
CA SER A 815 -26.46 5.20 0.19
C SER A 815 -27.12 6.24 -0.73
N SER A 816 -27.17 7.52 -0.31
CA SER A 816 -27.67 8.60 -1.17
C SER A 816 -26.75 8.90 -2.36
N VAL A 817 -25.43 8.87 -2.17
CA VAL A 817 -24.48 9.04 -3.29
C VAL A 817 -24.53 7.84 -4.24
N PHE A 818 -24.83 6.65 -3.72
CA PHE A 818 -24.99 5.42 -4.49
C PHE A 818 -26.11 5.54 -5.54
N GLU A 819 -27.35 5.83 -5.12
CA GLU A 819 -28.46 6.05 -6.07
C GLU A 819 -28.17 7.29 -6.95
N GLY A 820 -27.56 8.33 -6.37
CA GLY A 820 -27.21 9.56 -7.09
C GLY A 820 -26.26 9.37 -8.28
N ILE A 821 -25.31 8.43 -8.18
CA ILE A 821 -24.43 8.04 -9.30
C ILE A 821 -25.23 7.39 -10.43
N ALA A 822 -26.21 6.56 -10.09
CA ALA A 822 -27.04 5.83 -11.03
C ALA A 822 -28.08 6.73 -11.72
N ASP A 823 -28.84 7.52 -10.95
CA ASP A 823 -29.85 8.47 -11.47
C ASP A 823 -29.23 9.58 -12.33
N SER A 824 -28.03 10.08 -11.97
CA SER A 824 -27.33 11.10 -12.77
C SER A 824 -26.84 10.62 -14.14
N GLY A 825 -26.92 9.32 -14.44
CA GLY A 825 -26.34 8.71 -15.65
C GLY A 825 -26.80 9.36 -16.97
N MET A 826 -28.03 9.86 -17.02
CA MET A 826 -28.58 10.54 -18.21
C MET A 826 -27.88 11.88 -18.51
N ASP A 827 -27.55 12.67 -17.47
CA ASP A 827 -26.85 13.96 -17.59
C ASP A 827 -25.33 13.79 -17.67
N VAL A 828 -24.79 12.71 -17.09
CA VAL A 828 -23.37 12.33 -17.20
C VAL A 828 -23.02 11.96 -18.64
N LEU A 829 -23.85 11.15 -19.32
CA LEU A 829 -23.64 10.80 -20.74
C LEU A 829 -24.12 11.88 -21.73
N GLY A 830 -24.89 12.87 -21.25
CA GLY A 830 -25.60 13.82 -22.10
C GLY A 830 -26.55 13.11 -23.07
N TRP A 831 -27.52 12.37 -22.52
CA TRP A 831 -28.44 11.50 -23.27
C TRP A 831 -29.92 11.93 -23.18
N LEU A 832 -30.21 13.11 -22.65
CA LEU A 832 -31.54 13.76 -22.70
C LEU A 832 -31.80 14.37 -24.10
N ASP A 833 -31.77 13.51 -25.12
CA ASP A 833 -31.81 13.87 -26.54
C ASP A 833 -33.22 14.33 -27.02
N SER A 834 -34.28 14.08 -26.24
CA SER A 834 -35.68 14.39 -26.60
C SER A 834 -36.49 14.98 -25.44
N ASP A 835 -37.64 15.61 -25.78
CA ASP A 835 -38.60 16.07 -24.75
C ASP A 835 -39.26 14.91 -24.00
N ASP A 836 -39.38 13.71 -24.61
CA ASP A 836 -39.89 12.51 -23.94
C ASP A 836 -38.91 11.96 -22.90
N ASP A 837 -37.60 12.08 -23.12
CA ASP A 837 -36.59 11.79 -22.10
C ASP A 837 -36.71 12.74 -20.90
N ARG A 838 -36.98 14.03 -21.16
CA ARG A 838 -37.17 15.05 -20.12
C ARG A 838 -38.46 14.86 -19.32
N VAL A 839 -39.55 14.47 -19.98
CA VAL A 839 -40.80 14.05 -19.31
C VAL A 839 -40.52 12.85 -18.39
N GLN A 840 -39.73 11.86 -18.83
CA GLN A 840 -39.38 10.72 -17.98
C GLN A 840 -38.49 11.12 -16.79
N ALA A 841 -37.51 12.00 -16.97
CA ALA A 841 -36.67 12.50 -15.88
C ALA A 841 -37.50 13.24 -14.81
N LEU A 842 -38.37 14.17 -15.23
CA LEU A 842 -39.29 14.87 -14.31
C LEU A 842 -40.29 13.90 -13.64
N LEU A 843 -40.77 12.87 -14.34
CA LEU A 843 -41.59 11.81 -13.72
C LEU A 843 -40.81 11.00 -12.68
N ASN A 844 -39.51 10.73 -12.90
CA ASN A 844 -38.67 10.04 -11.92
C ASN A 844 -38.44 10.91 -10.68
N ARG A 845 -38.06 12.19 -10.85
CA ARG A 845 -37.97 13.18 -9.76
C ARG A 845 -39.26 13.21 -8.94
N TYR A 846 -40.41 13.36 -9.60
CA TYR A 846 -41.72 13.36 -8.94
C TYR A 846 -42.01 12.05 -8.18
N ARG A 847 -41.73 10.89 -8.80
CA ARG A 847 -41.91 9.55 -8.21
C ARG A 847 -41.02 9.29 -6.99
N ALA A 848 -39.79 9.81 -6.97
CA ALA A 848 -38.92 9.78 -5.79
C ALA A 848 -39.52 10.65 -4.66
N GLY A 849 -39.94 11.86 -5.01
CA GLY A 849 -40.53 12.82 -4.07
C GLY A 849 -41.79 12.30 -3.37
N ILE A 850 -42.79 11.84 -4.12
CA ILE A 850 -43.99 11.22 -3.51
C ILE A 850 -43.68 9.89 -2.79
N GLY A 851 -42.55 9.23 -3.12
CA GLY A 851 -42.03 8.08 -2.38
C GLY A 851 -41.61 8.44 -0.95
N THR A 852 -40.90 9.58 -0.77
CA THR A 852 -40.57 10.10 0.56
C THR A 852 -41.84 10.40 1.36
N GLY A 853 -42.85 11.01 0.72
CA GLY A 853 -44.12 11.32 1.35
C GLY A 853 -44.95 10.09 1.74
N ALA A 854 -44.87 9.00 0.99
CA ALA A 854 -45.52 7.73 1.36
C ALA A 854 -44.88 7.13 2.63
N ALA A 855 -43.55 7.04 2.65
CA ALA A 855 -42.80 6.55 3.80
C ALA A 855 -43.01 7.44 5.05
N TRP A 856 -43.03 8.77 4.88
CA TRP A 856 -43.28 9.72 5.97
C TRP A 856 -44.69 9.55 6.57
N ARG A 857 -45.72 9.42 5.72
CA ARG A 857 -47.10 9.16 6.18
C ARG A 857 -47.21 7.85 6.95
N LEU A 858 -46.56 6.80 6.47
CA LEU A 858 -46.56 5.48 7.11
C LEU A 858 -45.83 5.48 8.47
N HIS A 859 -44.58 5.95 8.51
CA HIS A 859 -43.68 5.74 9.67
C HIS A 859 -43.54 6.92 10.62
N ALA A 860 -43.75 8.16 10.16
CA ALA A 860 -43.67 9.36 11.00
C ALA A 860 -45.05 9.88 11.42
N LEU A 861 -46.07 9.75 10.56
CA LEU A 861 -47.45 10.20 10.85
C LEU A 861 -48.41 9.06 11.25
N GLY A 862 -47.98 7.79 11.17
CA GLY A 862 -48.76 6.64 11.63
C GLY A 862 -50.03 6.35 10.82
N TRP A 863 -50.05 6.70 9.53
CA TRP A 863 -51.17 6.35 8.64
C TRP A 863 -51.20 4.85 8.39
N SER A 864 -52.40 4.28 8.19
CA SER A 864 -52.51 2.87 7.77
C SER A 864 -51.93 2.68 6.35
N ALA A 865 -51.39 1.49 6.08
CA ALA A 865 -50.87 1.15 4.76
C ALA A 865 -51.90 1.37 3.63
N ASP A 866 -53.18 1.15 3.92
CA ASP A 866 -54.27 1.39 2.97
C ASP A 866 -54.50 2.88 2.71
N ALA A 867 -54.48 3.73 3.75
CA ALA A 867 -54.60 5.18 3.58
C ALA A 867 -53.40 5.80 2.82
N VAL A 868 -52.20 5.21 2.98
CA VAL A 868 -51.02 5.59 2.19
C VAL A 868 -51.14 5.13 0.73
N ARG A 869 -51.72 3.93 0.49
CA ARG A 869 -51.99 3.43 -0.86
C ARG A 869 -53.03 4.30 -1.60
N ASP A 870 -54.14 4.61 -0.94
CA ASP A 870 -55.18 5.52 -1.46
C ASP A 870 -54.61 6.90 -1.79
N TRP A 871 -53.74 7.44 -0.93
CA TRP A 871 -53.02 8.68 -1.19
C TRP A 871 -52.09 8.58 -2.40
N LEU A 872 -51.32 7.48 -2.54
CA LEU A 872 -50.46 7.23 -3.71
C LEU A 872 -51.26 7.13 -5.02
N HIS A 873 -52.43 6.48 -5.03
CA HIS A 873 -53.32 6.52 -6.20
C HIS A 873 -53.78 7.95 -6.53
N GLY A 874 -54.07 8.75 -5.49
CA GLY A 874 -54.46 10.16 -5.59
C GLY A 874 -53.38 11.09 -6.15
N VAL A 875 -52.10 10.87 -5.81
CA VAL A 875 -50.99 11.75 -6.24
C VAL A 875 -50.14 11.23 -7.41
N SER A 876 -50.13 9.93 -7.70
CA SER A 876 -49.34 9.37 -8.81
C SER A 876 -49.92 9.72 -10.18
N LEU A 877 -49.04 10.00 -11.15
CA LEU A 877 -49.39 10.41 -12.51
C LEU A 877 -49.25 9.29 -13.56
N THR A 878 -48.45 8.25 -13.27
CA THR A 878 -47.99 7.21 -14.22
C THR A 878 -47.57 5.94 -13.48
N GLY A 879 -47.54 4.79 -14.16
CA GLY A 879 -46.97 3.52 -13.68
C GLY A 879 -47.99 2.46 -13.27
N GLY A 880 -49.26 2.84 -13.11
CA GLY A 880 -50.37 1.93 -12.79
C GLY A 880 -50.28 1.29 -11.39
N GLU A 881 -51.09 0.24 -11.19
CA GLU A 881 -51.19 -0.50 -9.92
C GLU A 881 -49.83 -1.10 -9.51
N GLY A 882 -49.12 -1.72 -10.46
CA GLY A 882 -47.82 -2.36 -10.20
C GLY A 882 -46.80 -1.40 -9.61
N TRP A 883 -46.76 -0.14 -10.04
CA TRP A 883 -45.90 0.88 -9.43
C TRP A 883 -46.31 1.24 -8.00
N VAL A 884 -47.62 1.35 -7.72
CA VAL A 884 -48.10 1.66 -6.36
C VAL A 884 -47.86 0.48 -5.42
N ALA A 885 -48.14 -0.75 -5.84
CA ALA A 885 -47.85 -1.97 -5.08
C ALA A 885 -46.34 -2.13 -4.80
N ASN A 886 -45.50 -1.94 -5.82
CA ASN A 886 -44.05 -1.94 -5.70
C ASN A 886 -43.54 -0.89 -4.70
N ARG A 887 -43.99 0.37 -4.84
CA ARG A 887 -43.58 1.46 -3.95
C ARG A 887 -44.08 1.23 -2.52
N MET A 888 -45.28 0.69 -2.32
CA MET A 888 -45.80 0.30 -1.00
C MET A 888 -44.97 -0.82 -0.37
N ALA A 889 -44.57 -1.85 -1.12
CA ALA A 889 -43.69 -2.90 -0.62
C ALA A 889 -42.33 -2.33 -0.17
N PHE A 890 -41.72 -1.45 -0.98
CA PHE A 890 -40.46 -0.79 -0.65
C PHE A 890 -40.55 0.04 0.64
N VAL A 891 -41.56 0.90 0.78
CA VAL A 891 -41.67 1.79 1.95
C VAL A 891 -42.20 1.07 3.20
N ALA A 892 -42.86 -0.09 3.07
CA ALA A 892 -43.32 -0.88 4.22
C ALA A 892 -42.19 -1.68 4.88
N ALA A 893 -41.14 -2.06 4.13
CA ALA A 893 -40.01 -2.82 4.66
C ALA A 893 -39.17 -1.96 5.64
N PRO A 894 -39.08 -2.29 6.95
CA PRO A 894 -38.48 -1.40 7.94
C PRO A 894 -37.00 -1.06 7.69
N SER A 895 -36.21 -2.01 7.18
CA SER A 895 -34.80 -1.81 6.82
C SER A 895 -34.58 -1.06 5.51
N ARG A 896 -35.64 -0.79 4.73
CA ARG A 896 -35.59 -0.08 3.43
C ARG A 896 -36.38 1.24 3.41
N ALA A 897 -37.29 1.45 4.37
CA ALA A 897 -38.16 2.62 4.41
C ALA A 897 -37.40 3.96 4.42
N ALA A 898 -36.25 4.04 5.09
CA ALA A 898 -35.40 5.24 5.08
C ALA A 898 -34.71 5.46 3.72
N LEU A 899 -34.35 4.38 3.01
CA LEU A 899 -33.56 4.40 1.77
C LEU A 899 -34.25 5.17 0.62
N ILE A 900 -35.58 5.38 0.67
CA ILE A 900 -36.29 6.15 -0.37
C ILE A 900 -35.82 7.62 -0.46
N TRP A 901 -35.22 8.18 0.60
CA TRP A 901 -34.60 9.50 0.57
C TRP A 901 -33.33 9.56 -0.29
N SER A 902 -32.68 8.43 -0.55
CA SER A 902 -31.47 8.38 -1.38
C SER A 902 -31.73 8.80 -2.83
N TYR A 903 -32.84 8.33 -3.43
CA TYR A 903 -33.27 8.77 -4.77
C TYR A 903 -33.60 10.27 -4.83
N TRP A 904 -34.08 10.86 -3.72
CA TRP A 904 -34.45 12.27 -3.68
C TRP A 904 -33.25 13.20 -3.46
N TRP A 905 -32.26 12.79 -2.67
CA TRP A 905 -31.08 13.60 -2.33
C TRP A 905 -29.84 13.30 -3.18
N GLY A 906 -29.71 12.09 -3.73
CA GLY A 906 -28.54 11.63 -4.47
C GLY A 906 -28.34 12.34 -5.80
N GLU A 907 -29.36 12.31 -6.67
CA GLU A 907 -29.36 12.95 -7.99
C GLU A 907 -28.95 14.44 -7.89
N PRO A 908 -29.57 15.29 -7.05
CA PRO A 908 -29.17 16.70 -6.93
C PRO A 908 -27.72 16.90 -6.45
N VAL A 909 -27.22 16.04 -5.57
CA VAL A 909 -25.83 16.13 -5.06
C VAL A 909 -24.82 15.83 -6.16
N VAL A 910 -25.05 14.78 -6.96
CA VAL A 910 -24.12 14.35 -8.02
C VAL A 910 -24.24 15.23 -9.27
N THR A 911 -25.46 15.57 -9.71
CA THR A 911 -25.68 16.48 -10.84
C THR A 911 -25.16 17.89 -10.58
N ALA A 912 -25.41 18.48 -9.40
CA ALA A 912 -24.91 19.82 -9.08
C ALA A 912 -23.37 19.88 -9.04
N ALA A 913 -22.71 18.83 -8.53
CA ALA A 913 -21.27 18.70 -8.62
C ALA A 913 -20.82 18.60 -10.09
N TRP A 914 -21.39 17.67 -10.87
CA TRP A 914 -21.05 17.43 -12.28
C TRP A 914 -21.22 18.67 -13.18
N HIS A 915 -22.31 19.41 -13.03
CA HIS A 915 -22.57 20.63 -13.82
C HIS A 915 -21.64 21.79 -13.45
N GLY A 916 -21.03 21.77 -12.26
CA GLY A 916 -19.96 22.70 -11.88
C GLY A 916 -18.62 22.46 -12.58
N LEU A 917 -18.44 21.31 -13.26
CA LEU A 917 -17.15 20.90 -13.82
C LEU A 917 -16.97 21.30 -15.29
N SER A 918 -15.80 21.89 -15.56
CA SER A 918 -15.27 21.98 -16.92
C SER A 918 -14.99 20.59 -17.50
N SER A 919 -14.98 20.47 -18.83
CA SER A 919 -14.75 19.20 -19.51
C SER A 919 -13.43 18.51 -19.13
N ARG A 920 -12.42 19.26 -18.64
CA ARG A 920 -11.14 18.67 -18.19
C ARG A 920 -11.26 17.98 -16.83
N GLN A 921 -12.03 18.56 -15.89
CA GLN A 921 -12.19 18.04 -14.53
C GLN A 921 -13.08 16.79 -14.45
N ARG A 922 -13.87 16.49 -15.49
CA ARG A 922 -14.87 15.40 -15.48
C ARG A 922 -14.25 14.01 -15.34
N SER A 923 -13.11 13.73 -15.97
CA SER A 923 -12.44 12.43 -15.85
C SER A 923 -11.87 12.23 -14.43
N ASP A 924 -11.28 13.28 -13.86
CA ASP A 924 -10.79 13.26 -12.47
C ASP A 924 -11.94 13.11 -11.46
N PHE A 925 -13.10 13.72 -11.72
CA PHE A 925 -14.30 13.56 -10.91
C PHE A 925 -14.91 12.15 -11.00
N VAL A 926 -14.88 11.50 -12.16
CA VAL A 926 -15.23 10.08 -12.28
C VAL A 926 -14.30 9.23 -11.42
N ARG A 927 -12.98 9.43 -11.52
CA ARG A 927 -12.01 8.73 -10.65
C ARG A 927 -12.23 8.99 -9.17
N TYR A 928 -12.59 10.20 -8.77
CA TYR A 928 -12.99 10.54 -7.40
C TYR A 928 -14.27 9.78 -6.99
N LEU A 929 -15.39 10.10 -7.62
CA LEU A 929 -16.74 9.63 -7.27
C LEU A 929 -16.90 8.10 -7.32
N TYR A 930 -16.22 7.45 -8.26
CA TYR A 930 -16.24 5.99 -8.43
C TYR A 930 -15.14 5.33 -7.59
N GLY A 931 -13.94 5.90 -7.51
CA GLY A 931 -12.75 5.25 -6.92
C GLY A 931 -12.65 5.30 -5.40
N ARG A 932 -13.60 5.92 -4.70
CA ARG A 932 -13.73 5.83 -3.24
C ARG A 932 -15.20 5.92 -2.83
N MET A 933 -15.44 5.74 -1.53
CA MET A 933 -16.75 5.93 -0.93
C MET A 933 -16.95 7.38 -0.46
N HIS A 934 -18.19 7.86 -0.52
CA HIS A 934 -18.58 9.24 -0.27
C HIS A 934 -19.80 9.34 0.64
N SER A 935 -20.12 10.56 1.06
CA SER A 935 -21.43 10.95 1.59
C SER A 935 -21.91 12.21 0.89
N ASN A 936 -23.17 12.60 1.10
CA ASN A 936 -23.76 13.78 0.44
C ASN A 936 -22.89 15.04 0.56
N THR A 937 -22.28 15.26 1.74
CA THR A 937 -21.32 16.35 1.95
C THR A 937 -20.05 16.20 1.12
N THR A 938 -19.51 14.99 0.97
CA THR A 938 -18.15 14.79 0.43
C THR A 938 -18.08 14.67 -1.09
N VAL A 939 -19.20 14.47 -1.79
CA VAL A 939 -19.25 14.64 -3.26
C VAL A 939 -18.89 16.08 -3.64
N GLY A 940 -19.48 17.06 -2.95
CA GLY A 940 -19.17 18.49 -3.11
C GLY A 940 -17.80 18.93 -2.57
N MET A 941 -16.96 18.00 -2.08
CA MET A 941 -15.59 18.26 -1.61
C MET A 941 -14.54 17.88 -2.67
N PHE A 942 -14.97 17.55 -3.90
CA PHE A 942 -14.07 17.38 -5.04
C PHE A 942 -13.20 18.63 -5.25
N PRO A 943 -11.86 18.52 -5.32
CA PRO A 943 -10.99 19.67 -5.54
C PRO A 943 -11.07 20.21 -6.97
N CYS A 944 -11.71 21.36 -7.13
CA CYS A 944 -11.73 22.11 -8.40
C CYS A 944 -10.34 22.59 -8.86
#